data_AF-W6KQR6-F1
#
_entry.id   AF-W6KQR6-F1
#
_cell.length_a   1.000
_cell.length_b   1.000
_cell.length_c   1.000
_cell.angle_alpha   90.00
_cell.angle_beta   90.00
_cell.angle_gamma   90.00
#
_symmetry.space_group_name_H-M   'P 1'
#
loop_
_entity.id
_entity.type
_entity.pdbx_description
1 polymer ?
#
loop_
_entity_poly.entity_id
_entity_poly.type
_entity_poly.pdbx_seq_one_letter_code
_entity_poly.pdbx_strand_id
1 'polypeptide(L)'
;MYSSCLEIARSHIRLPVNRDVNALKHVLRDWLRYTEQTPLQQKQAFPAALRIEVRRPQPPFADADLRGRIAETPLQKGLAAWRRQPGDPLFTDRVGLALGKDRRLKERESGKCPHVFVKNVPLELWTALLPWEVQRGLSGSVLEEEEGKGKGKAATPAREGSVGLETDPNRGSASPAKDEDEEEDPYGVVSTPVRQGSLDARGPPENDDGGKSNAVRPGLLFVLDAKQTQQQGAVRFWSGGIIIPIDVLFFVATQPPAVAQSPSFRGLRREDVALKLKNNELARAVAEHFFPNDELRSGLTEFKLHTHGHLDPFPSDPPGVLEGNARFDVGASFPPNAGPDQIPRFVLEAPRHLLRRSVQYALRESEKDYERVHGPCVDADADLQLTLELSEGLKAHLMAKAQLHAQYVMPLVETIVYHLRRLNRPLNSDSDRVAVGEAADGGGNQTGGDGARLQVWLSEKEQRWMTPRELAALQAEQTRKSLETPWQAQRQDDADLFDPHDNEEPTDDDHAQLFQEEAAVSVVADATTGLGSNIAKSEADPALRVRPAQPGGTSASRSIGLYSPTLAEEDEGRPSYLAPSFFGRNDANVLREHALVVNADKLARYPRTRSHLPRLPPIDYELFDLCVRLGVGHEVVMHYYYQRLLREWRQELLQLQNQGKNRAVEGAANTTSSSRLHDDDVQRMVRLVRDSSLQVPDELRFLVEEVHQHREEKRSEEKE
;
A
#
# COMPACT_ATOMS: atom_id res chain seq x y z
N MET A 1 -17.11 12.24 -14.21
CA MET A 1 -15.95 11.45 -13.74
C MET A 1 -16.08 11.27 -12.25
N TYR A 2 -15.40 10.29 -11.64
CA TYR A 2 -15.38 10.15 -10.18
C TYR A 2 -14.53 11.26 -9.56
N SER A 3 -14.97 11.86 -8.44
CA SER A 3 -14.21 12.89 -7.71
C SER A 3 -13.51 12.34 -6.47
N SER A 4 -13.92 11.15 -6.00
CA SER A 4 -13.34 10.51 -4.81
C SER A 4 -12.97 9.04 -5.05
N CYS A 5 -11.81 8.63 -4.53
CA CYS A 5 -11.37 7.23 -4.50
C CYS A 5 -12.39 6.30 -3.81
N LEU A 6 -13.20 6.81 -2.87
CA LEU A 6 -14.24 6.03 -2.20
C LEU A 6 -15.44 5.71 -3.12
N GLU A 7 -15.69 6.51 -4.16
CA GLU A 7 -16.74 6.24 -5.15
C GLU A 7 -16.31 5.14 -6.12
N ILE A 8 -15.06 5.20 -6.58
CA ILE A 8 -14.42 4.19 -7.43
C ILE A 8 -14.41 2.83 -6.72
N ALA A 9 -13.99 2.82 -5.45
CA ALA A 9 -14.04 1.61 -4.64
C ALA A 9 -15.46 1.03 -4.54
N ARG A 10 -16.48 1.88 -4.36
CA ARG A 10 -17.90 1.47 -4.27
C ARG A 10 -18.45 0.90 -5.58
N SER A 11 -18.10 1.45 -6.75
CA SER A 11 -18.53 0.87 -8.03
C SER A 11 -17.85 -0.49 -8.28
N HIS A 12 -16.61 -0.65 -7.84
CA HIS A 12 -15.86 -1.91 -7.97
C HIS A 12 -16.38 -3.08 -7.09
N ILE A 13 -17.14 -2.83 -6.00
CA ILE A 13 -17.68 -3.89 -5.11
C ILE A 13 -18.50 -4.96 -5.87
N ARG A 14 -19.14 -4.59 -6.99
CA ARG A 14 -19.99 -5.49 -7.79
C ARG A 14 -19.23 -6.33 -8.82
N LEU A 15 -17.93 -6.12 -9.00
CA LEU A 15 -17.13 -6.77 -10.05
C LEU A 15 -16.54 -8.11 -9.58
N PRO A 16 -16.58 -9.20 -10.38
CA PRO A 16 -16.13 -10.53 -9.97
C PRO A 16 -14.59 -10.71 -10.10
N VAL A 17 -13.82 -9.77 -9.55
CA VAL A 17 -12.34 -9.64 -9.71
C VAL A 17 -11.60 -10.95 -9.44
N ASN A 18 -12.02 -11.74 -8.45
CA ASN A 18 -11.37 -12.99 -8.05
C ASN A 18 -11.59 -14.14 -9.05
N ARG A 19 -12.57 -14.03 -9.95
CA ARG A 19 -12.93 -15.07 -10.94
C ARG A 19 -12.48 -14.71 -12.35
N ASP A 20 -12.64 -13.44 -12.73
CA ASP A 20 -12.37 -12.94 -14.08
C ASP A 20 -11.23 -11.91 -14.12
N VAL A 21 -10.27 -12.15 -15.02
CA VAL A 21 -9.13 -11.26 -15.28
C VAL A 21 -9.59 -9.97 -15.99
N ASN A 22 -10.67 -10.01 -16.77
CA ASN A 22 -11.18 -8.82 -17.45
C ASN A 22 -11.85 -7.84 -16.48
N ALA A 23 -12.58 -8.35 -15.48
CA ALA A 23 -13.06 -7.57 -14.33
C ALA A 23 -11.91 -6.93 -13.55
N LEU A 24 -10.80 -7.66 -13.30
CA LEU A 24 -9.59 -7.07 -12.71
C LEU A 24 -8.99 -5.98 -13.60
N LYS A 25 -8.84 -6.22 -14.90
CA LYS A 25 -8.35 -5.21 -15.85
C LYS A 25 -9.25 -3.98 -15.90
N HIS A 26 -10.57 -4.13 -15.83
CA HIS A 26 -11.50 -3.00 -15.77
C HIS A 26 -11.28 -2.17 -14.49
N VAL A 27 -11.18 -2.81 -13.32
CA VAL A 27 -10.84 -2.15 -12.06
C VAL A 27 -9.53 -1.33 -12.18
N LEU A 28 -8.50 -1.92 -12.76
CA LEU A 28 -7.20 -1.26 -12.93
C LEU A 28 -7.26 -0.13 -13.96
N ARG A 29 -7.99 -0.27 -15.07
CA ARG A 29 -8.20 0.82 -16.04
C ARG A 29 -8.94 2.00 -15.42
N ASP A 30 -9.93 1.76 -14.57
CA ASP A 30 -10.70 2.82 -13.90
C ASP A 30 -9.84 3.55 -12.83
N TRP A 31 -8.97 2.84 -12.11
CA TRP A 31 -7.96 3.47 -11.24
C TRP A 31 -6.90 4.25 -12.02
N LEU A 32 -6.43 3.73 -13.16
CA LEU A 32 -5.49 4.44 -14.01
C LEU A 32 -6.12 5.73 -14.55
N ARG A 33 -7.40 5.66 -14.93
CA ARG A 33 -8.18 6.81 -15.38
C ARG A 33 -8.28 7.90 -14.32
N TYR A 34 -8.57 7.56 -13.07
CA TYR A 34 -8.56 8.51 -11.95
C TYR A 34 -7.16 9.05 -11.66
N THR A 35 -6.12 8.24 -11.84
CA THR A 35 -4.73 8.65 -11.60
C THR A 35 -4.27 9.68 -12.64
N GLU A 36 -4.40 9.35 -13.93
CA GLU A 36 -3.84 10.11 -15.06
C GLU A 36 -4.80 11.09 -15.74
N GLN A 37 -6.11 10.80 -15.82
CA GLN A 37 -7.08 11.62 -16.59
C GLN A 37 -7.91 12.58 -15.73
N THR A 38 -7.96 12.39 -14.41
CA THR A 38 -8.60 13.35 -13.48
C THR A 38 -7.57 14.38 -13.02
N PRO A 39 -7.74 15.68 -13.33
CA PRO A 39 -6.86 16.76 -12.84
C PRO A 39 -6.76 16.77 -11.32
N LEU A 40 -5.63 17.22 -10.78
CA LEU A 40 -5.40 17.29 -9.33
C LEU A 40 -6.49 18.12 -8.62
N GLN A 41 -6.90 19.24 -9.23
CA GLN A 41 -7.93 20.15 -8.74
C GLN A 41 -9.35 19.54 -8.70
N GLN A 42 -9.60 18.46 -9.45
CA GLN A 42 -10.87 17.71 -9.37
C GLN A 42 -10.84 16.62 -8.29
N LYS A 43 -9.68 16.37 -7.67
CA LYS A 43 -9.50 15.45 -6.54
C LYS A 43 -9.64 16.25 -5.24
N GLN A 44 -10.19 15.60 -4.21
CA GLN A 44 -10.54 16.26 -2.94
C GLN A 44 -9.28 16.74 -2.17
N ALA A 45 -9.24 18.04 -1.86
CA ALA A 45 -8.27 18.65 -0.96
C ALA A 45 -8.88 18.97 0.41
N PHE A 46 -8.02 19.25 1.41
CA PHE A 46 -8.42 19.55 2.79
C PHE A 46 -7.55 20.63 3.43
N PRO A 47 -8.09 21.48 4.32
CA PRO A 47 -7.31 22.50 5.00
C PRO A 47 -6.32 21.90 6.01
N ALA A 48 -5.17 22.56 6.13
CA ALA A 48 -4.15 22.34 7.16
C ALA A 48 -3.41 23.66 7.46
N ALA A 49 -2.45 23.66 8.38
CA ALA A 49 -1.57 24.80 8.59
C ALA A 49 -0.12 24.38 8.83
N LEU A 50 0.84 25.07 8.22
CA LEU A 50 2.23 25.04 8.66
C LEU A 50 2.41 26.10 9.75
N ARG A 51 2.60 25.65 10.98
CA ARG A 51 2.89 26.50 12.14
C ARG A 51 4.40 26.66 12.31
N ILE A 52 4.84 27.91 12.42
CA ILE A 52 6.22 28.33 12.63
C ILE A 52 6.27 29.04 13.98
N GLU A 53 6.94 28.43 14.95
CA GLU A 53 7.18 29.00 16.28
C GLU A 53 8.61 29.54 16.36
N VAL A 54 8.73 30.84 16.61
CA VAL A 54 9.99 31.57 16.77
C VAL A 54 10.21 31.84 18.26
N ARG A 55 11.28 31.30 18.83
CA ARG A 55 11.67 31.54 20.23
C ARG A 55 12.89 32.44 20.28
N ARG A 56 12.74 33.61 20.92
CA ARG A 56 13.84 34.54 21.17
C ARG A 56 14.20 34.53 22.67
N PRO A 57 15.48 34.42 23.05
CA PRO A 57 15.90 34.52 24.45
C PRO A 57 15.57 35.92 24.96
N GLN A 58 14.97 36.02 26.14
CA GLN A 58 14.65 37.33 26.74
C GLN A 58 15.96 38.11 27.01
N PRO A 59 15.99 39.45 26.85
CA PRO A 59 17.22 40.20 27.04
C PRO A 59 17.78 40.04 28.46
N PRO A 60 19.12 40.08 28.65
CA PRO A 60 19.70 40.27 29.96
C PRO A 60 19.36 41.69 30.46
N PHE A 61 18.26 41.82 31.20
CA PHE A 61 17.77 43.06 31.80
C PHE A 61 18.90 43.87 32.44
N ALA A 62 19.00 45.16 32.09
CA ALA A 62 20.03 46.08 32.59
C ALA A 62 19.91 46.43 34.10
N ASP A 63 18.88 45.93 34.80
CA ASP A 63 18.68 46.07 36.26
C ASP A 63 19.83 45.53 37.13
N ALA A 64 20.82 44.86 36.54
CA ALA A 64 22.06 44.50 37.21
C ALA A 64 22.75 45.72 37.86
N ASP A 65 22.79 46.87 37.17
CA ASP A 65 23.42 48.10 37.68
C ASP A 65 22.62 48.77 38.81
N LEU A 66 21.30 48.63 38.83
CA LEU A 66 20.47 49.16 39.92
C LEU A 66 20.63 48.38 41.22
N ARG A 67 20.98 47.08 41.14
CA ARG A 67 21.38 46.31 42.33
C ARG A 67 22.77 46.66 42.86
N GLY A 68 23.60 47.35 42.07
CA GLY A 68 24.91 47.87 42.48
C GLY A 68 24.87 49.05 43.46
N ARG A 69 23.68 49.56 43.83
CA ARG A 69 23.52 50.72 44.75
C ARG A 69 22.68 50.50 46.01
N ILE A 70 22.15 49.30 46.24
CA ILE A 70 21.61 48.95 47.57
C ILE A 70 22.79 48.44 48.41
N ALA A 71 23.21 49.26 49.39
CA ALA A 71 24.41 48.99 50.19
C ALA A 71 24.34 47.65 50.94
N GLU A 72 25.50 46.98 51.09
CA GLU A 72 25.63 45.79 51.92
C GLU A 72 25.17 46.08 53.36
N THR A 73 24.01 45.55 53.75
CA THR A 73 23.64 45.54 55.17
C THR A 73 24.40 44.41 55.88
N PRO A 74 25.01 44.63 57.07
CA PRO A 74 25.98 43.68 57.63
C PRO A 74 25.47 42.28 58.00
N LEU A 75 24.17 42.01 57.90
CA LEU A 75 23.52 40.81 58.41
C LEU A 75 23.68 39.55 57.54
N GLN A 76 23.97 39.67 56.24
CA GLN A 76 24.05 38.48 55.36
C GLN A 76 25.39 37.71 55.45
N LYS A 77 26.42 38.26 56.11
CA LYS A 77 27.72 37.57 56.28
C LYS A 77 27.69 36.41 57.29
N GLY A 78 26.59 36.19 58.02
CA GLY A 78 26.46 35.12 59.01
C GLY A 78 26.08 33.72 58.49
N LEU A 79 25.31 33.63 57.39
CA LEU A 79 24.68 32.35 56.98
C LEU A 79 25.55 31.45 56.10
N ALA A 80 26.63 31.96 55.50
CA ALA A 80 27.53 31.17 54.66
C ALA A 80 28.46 30.22 55.45
N ALA A 81 28.53 30.35 56.78
CA ALA A 81 29.51 29.65 57.62
C ALA A 81 29.11 28.21 58.04
N TRP A 82 27.86 27.79 57.82
CA TRP A 82 27.29 26.59 58.47
C TRP A 82 27.20 25.31 57.61
N ARG A 83 27.92 25.25 56.47
CA ARG A 83 28.04 24.01 55.66
C ARG A 83 29.48 23.69 55.25
N ARG A 84 30.28 23.24 56.22
CA ARG A 84 31.46 22.39 55.99
C ARG A 84 31.60 21.34 57.10
N GLN A 85 31.39 20.08 56.75
CA GLN A 85 32.07 18.95 57.37
C GLN A 85 32.89 18.23 56.28
N PRO A 86 34.09 17.71 56.58
CA PRO A 86 34.93 16.97 55.63
C PRO A 86 34.54 15.47 55.58
N GLY A 87 34.76 14.83 54.44
CA GLY A 87 34.43 13.41 54.20
C GLY A 87 34.93 12.91 52.86
N ASP A 88 36.25 12.75 52.73
CA ASP A 88 36.96 12.12 51.61
C ASP A 88 37.10 10.58 51.82
N PRO A 89 37.53 9.76 50.84
CA PRO A 89 37.65 9.97 49.38
C PRO A 89 37.15 8.74 48.55
N LEU A 90 37.63 8.62 47.29
CA LEU A 90 37.72 7.42 46.41
C LEU A 90 36.51 7.08 45.49
N PHE A 91 36.58 7.44 44.21
CA PHE A 91 37.08 6.51 43.16
C PHE A 91 37.46 7.20 41.83
N THR A 92 38.23 6.47 41.03
CA THR A 92 39.05 6.83 39.85
C THR A 92 38.43 7.63 38.68
N ASP A 93 39.20 8.64 38.25
CA ASP A 93 39.73 8.89 36.89
C ASP A 93 38.88 8.78 35.59
N ARG A 94 38.89 9.91 34.85
CA ARG A 94 39.10 10.08 33.39
C ARG A 94 38.60 9.02 32.38
N VAL A 95 37.63 9.44 31.57
CA VAL A 95 37.84 9.62 30.11
C VAL A 95 37.26 10.99 29.72
N GLY A 96 37.96 11.77 28.89
CA GLY A 96 37.51 13.10 28.46
C GLY A 96 37.00 13.12 27.02
N LEU A 97 35.87 13.79 26.80
CA LEU A 97 35.42 14.24 25.48
C LEU A 97 34.92 15.69 25.60
N ALA A 98 35.68 16.63 25.04
CA ALA A 98 35.35 18.05 25.07
C ALA A 98 34.30 18.38 23.98
N LEU A 99 33.06 18.66 24.41
CA LEU A 99 31.97 19.16 23.57
C LEU A 99 31.10 20.09 24.42
N GLY A 100 30.90 21.33 23.97
CA GLY A 100 30.38 22.43 24.80
C GLY A 100 28.96 22.18 25.34
N LYS A 101 28.83 22.03 26.67
CA LYS A 101 27.54 21.83 27.36
C LYS A 101 27.20 22.89 28.41
N ASP A 102 28.15 23.73 28.81
CA ASP A 102 28.01 24.58 30.02
C ASP A 102 27.04 25.77 29.86
N ARG A 103 26.64 26.14 28.62
CA ARG A 103 25.65 27.22 28.39
C ARG A 103 24.26 26.85 28.93
N ARG A 104 23.84 25.59 28.81
CA ARG A 104 22.49 25.11 29.21
C ARG A 104 22.27 24.94 30.72
N LEU A 105 23.33 24.91 31.54
CA LEU A 105 23.18 24.76 32.99
C LEU A 105 22.89 26.10 33.69
N LYS A 106 23.34 27.23 33.15
CA LYS A 106 23.08 28.56 33.72
C LYS A 106 21.68 29.12 33.43
N GLU A 107 21.04 28.68 32.35
CA GLU A 107 19.70 29.16 31.97
C GLU A 107 18.62 28.75 33.00
N ARG A 108 18.77 27.57 33.63
CA ARG A 108 17.82 27.00 34.59
C ARG A 108 17.61 27.81 35.87
N GLU A 109 18.57 28.63 36.29
CA GLU A 109 18.45 29.43 37.52
C GLU A 109 17.77 30.80 37.28
N SER A 110 17.56 31.19 36.02
CA SER A 110 17.07 32.54 35.69
C SER A 110 15.55 32.72 35.79
N GLY A 111 14.77 31.65 35.72
CA GLY A 111 13.30 31.67 35.79
C GLY A 111 12.58 32.42 34.66
N LYS A 112 13.31 32.86 33.62
CA LYS A 112 12.78 33.70 32.54
C LYS A 112 12.28 32.86 31.36
N CYS A 113 10.99 32.95 31.09
CA CYS A 113 10.42 32.39 29.85
C CYS A 113 10.98 33.13 28.63
N PRO A 114 11.36 32.44 27.54
CA PRO A 114 11.70 33.09 26.28
C PRO A 114 10.45 33.78 25.69
N HIS A 115 10.67 34.80 24.85
CA HIS A 115 9.59 35.35 24.03
C HIS A 115 9.28 34.34 22.92
N VAL A 116 7.99 34.02 22.73
CA VAL A 116 7.53 33.02 21.76
C VAL A 116 6.51 33.67 20.82
N PHE A 117 6.89 33.82 19.57
CA PHE A 117 6.02 34.28 18.49
C PHE A 117 5.58 33.08 17.63
N VAL A 118 4.33 33.07 17.17
CA VAL A 118 3.78 31.96 16.37
C VAL A 118 3.12 32.50 15.10
N LYS A 119 3.55 32.00 13.94
CA LYS A 119 2.89 32.25 12.66
C LYS A 119 2.31 30.95 12.09
N ASN A 120 1.02 30.98 11.78
CA ASN A 120 0.36 29.91 11.03
C ASN A 120 0.25 30.33 9.55
N VAL A 121 0.63 29.42 8.65
CA VAL A 121 0.50 29.56 7.20
C VAL A 121 -0.59 28.59 6.74
N PRO A 122 -1.73 29.07 6.20
CA PRO A 122 -2.82 28.20 5.78
C PRO A 122 -2.44 27.40 4.54
N LEU A 123 -2.71 26.10 4.57
CA LEU A 123 -2.45 25.16 3.48
C LEU A 123 -3.73 24.49 3.02
N GLU A 124 -3.80 24.14 1.74
CA GLU A 124 -4.80 23.26 1.16
C GLU A 124 -4.09 22.03 0.60
N LEU A 125 -4.38 20.86 1.18
CA LEU A 125 -3.61 19.65 0.96
C LEU A 125 -4.44 18.56 0.28
N TRP A 126 -4.00 18.16 -0.90
CA TRP A 126 -4.32 16.83 -1.43
C TRP A 126 -3.57 15.77 -0.64
N THR A 127 -4.04 14.52 -0.72
CA THR A 127 -3.44 13.39 -0.01
C THR A 127 -2.99 12.29 -0.95
N ALA A 128 -1.78 11.78 -0.75
CA ALA A 128 -1.26 10.59 -1.40
C ALA A 128 -1.04 9.50 -0.35
N LEU A 129 -1.84 8.43 -0.41
CA LEU A 129 -1.74 7.28 0.51
C LEU A 129 -1.91 5.96 -0.23
N LEU A 130 -2.72 5.92 -1.28
CA LEU A 130 -2.86 4.73 -2.12
C LEU A 130 -1.63 4.58 -3.05
N PRO A 131 -1.19 3.37 -3.42
CA PRO A 131 0.11 3.16 -4.08
C PRO A 131 0.32 3.97 -5.37
N TRP A 132 -0.74 4.12 -6.18
CA TRP A 132 -0.71 4.93 -7.40
C TRP A 132 -0.64 6.43 -7.13
N GLU A 133 -1.20 6.92 -6.01
CA GLU A 133 -1.07 8.31 -5.60
C GLU A 133 0.35 8.61 -5.09
N VAL A 134 0.92 7.70 -4.30
CA VAL A 134 2.29 7.82 -3.76
C VAL A 134 3.33 7.67 -4.87
N GLN A 135 3.12 6.77 -5.85
CA GLN A 135 4.03 6.59 -6.98
C GLN A 135 3.97 7.77 -7.97
N ARG A 136 2.77 8.33 -8.24
CA ARG A 136 2.61 9.42 -9.22
C ARG A 136 2.96 10.79 -8.62
N GLY A 137 2.62 11.06 -7.36
CA GLY A 137 2.85 12.37 -6.74
C GLY A 137 2.28 13.52 -7.58
N LEU A 138 3.09 14.57 -7.80
CA LEU A 138 2.76 15.70 -8.68
C LEU A 138 3.09 15.48 -10.17
N SER A 139 3.42 14.26 -10.59
CA SER A 139 3.82 13.96 -11.99
C SER A 139 2.70 14.29 -13.00
N GLY A 140 2.99 15.22 -13.92
CA GLY A 140 2.03 15.71 -14.92
C GLY A 140 0.92 16.59 -14.33
N SER A 141 1.09 17.10 -13.11
CA SER A 141 0.14 17.99 -12.42
C SER A 141 0.79 19.34 -12.08
N VAL A 142 -0.04 20.35 -11.83
CA VAL A 142 0.36 21.69 -11.35
C VAL A 142 -0.40 21.97 -10.05
N LEU A 143 0.24 22.62 -9.07
CA LEU A 143 -0.35 22.92 -7.76
C LEU A 143 -1.29 24.14 -7.76
N GLU A 144 -0.87 25.24 -8.39
CA GLU A 144 -1.66 26.46 -8.55
C GLU A 144 -2.29 26.46 -9.96
N GLU A 145 -3.61 26.75 -10.09
CA GLU A 145 -4.20 27.03 -11.40
C GLU A 145 -3.76 28.42 -11.88
N GLU A 146 -3.60 28.61 -13.20
CA GLU A 146 -3.42 29.96 -13.75
C GLU A 146 -4.76 30.72 -13.76
N GLU A 147 -5.12 31.31 -12.62
CA GLU A 147 -6.18 32.32 -12.45
C GLU A 147 -5.90 33.59 -13.29
N GLY A 148 -5.99 33.49 -14.62
CA GLY A 148 -5.77 34.63 -15.51
C GLY A 148 -5.85 34.36 -17.01
N LYS A 149 -5.37 33.21 -17.51
CA LYS A 149 -5.31 32.97 -18.98
C LYS A 149 -6.56 32.33 -19.60
N GLY A 150 -7.51 31.87 -18.76
CA GLY A 150 -8.62 31.00 -19.18
C GLY A 150 -9.90 31.64 -19.75
N LYS A 151 -10.05 32.98 -19.78
CA LYS A 151 -11.25 33.64 -20.34
C LYS A 151 -11.11 34.07 -21.82
N GLY A 152 -10.47 33.21 -22.62
CA GLY A 152 -10.55 33.28 -24.09
C GLY A 152 -11.88 32.72 -24.58
N LYS A 153 -12.51 33.36 -25.57
CA LYS A 153 -13.82 32.98 -26.15
C LYS A 153 -13.95 31.47 -26.37
N ALA A 154 -15.09 30.90 -25.95
CA ALA A 154 -15.50 29.56 -26.39
C ALA A 154 -15.58 29.53 -27.92
N ALA A 155 -14.73 28.72 -28.54
CA ALA A 155 -14.74 28.51 -29.99
C ALA A 155 -15.88 27.54 -30.34
N THR A 156 -16.96 28.07 -30.91
CA THR A 156 -18.03 27.26 -31.50
C THR A 156 -17.41 26.32 -32.55
N PRO A 157 -17.67 25.00 -32.52
CA PRO A 157 -17.15 24.10 -33.53
C PRO A 157 -17.75 24.46 -34.89
N ALA A 158 -16.91 24.99 -35.79
CA ALA A 158 -17.30 25.32 -37.14
C ALA A 158 -17.66 24.04 -37.90
N ARG A 159 -18.96 23.85 -38.15
CA ARG A 159 -19.49 22.73 -38.91
C ARG A 159 -19.15 22.94 -40.39
N GLU A 160 -18.05 22.32 -40.84
CA GLU A 160 -17.69 22.29 -42.27
C GLU A 160 -18.83 21.70 -43.11
N GLY A 161 -19.04 22.24 -44.31
CA GLY A 161 -20.12 21.82 -45.18
C GLY A 161 -20.00 22.34 -46.61
N SER A 162 -20.44 21.49 -47.54
CA SER A 162 -20.69 21.72 -48.97
C SER A 162 -19.51 22.00 -49.90
N VAL A 163 -19.06 20.94 -50.60
CA VAL A 163 -19.43 20.70 -52.01
C VAL A 163 -19.72 19.19 -52.14
N GLY A 164 -20.78 18.68 -52.78
CA GLY A 164 -22.00 19.30 -53.28
C GLY A 164 -22.57 18.55 -54.49
N LEU A 165 -23.76 17.94 -54.38
CA LEU A 165 -24.65 17.66 -55.53
C LEU A 165 -26.10 17.36 -55.11
N GLU A 166 -26.99 17.60 -56.07
CA GLU A 166 -28.46 17.64 -56.07
C GLU A 166 -29.17 16.33 -55.65
N THR A 167 -30.28 16.42 -54.88
CA THR A 167 -31.67 16.19 -55.39
C THR A 167 -32.74 16.32 -54.28
N ASP A 168 -33.53 17.41 -54.33
CA ASP A 168 -35.01 17.52 -54.36
C ASP A 168 -35.97 16.60 -53.52
N PRO A 169 -37.27 16.97 -53.28
CA PRO A 169 -37.69 17.23 -51.91
C PRO A 169 -39.03 16.58 -51.47
N ASN A 170 -39.27 16.46 -50.15
CA ASN A 170 -40.64 16.26 -49.63
C ASN A 170 -40.80 16.61 -48.12
N ARG A 171 -41.92 17.30 -47.78
CA ARG A 171 -42.49 17.61 -46.43
C ARG A 171 -41.59 18.27 -45.36
N GLY A 172 -42.03 19.25 -44.57
CA GLY A 172 -43.30 20.00 -44.56
C GLY A 172 -44.05 20.03 -43.21
N SER A 173 -43.55 20.80 -42.23
CA SER A 173 -44.26 21.32 -41.03
C SER A 173 -43.27 22.26 -40.29
N ALA A 174 -43.44 23.56 -40.01
CA ALA A 174 -44.57 24.40 -39.59
C ALA A 174 -44.68 24.64 -38.05
N SER A 175 -43.77 25.48 -37.52
CA SER A 175 -43.95 26.50 -36.43
C SER A 175 -44.52 26.08 -35.04
N PRO A 176 -44.56 26.98 -34.02
CA PRO A 176 -43.84 28.25 -33.78
C PRO A 176 -42.78 28.10 -32.65
N ALA A 177 -41.71 28.89 -32.57
CA ALA A 177 -41.65 30.27 -32.03
C ALA A 177 -42.21 30.43 -30.60
N LYS A 178 -41.34 30.84 -29.67
CA LYS A 178 -41.68 31.50 -28.41
C LYS A 178 -40.55 32.47 -28.06
N ASP A 179 -40.94 33.66 -27.66
CA ASP A 179 -40.07 34.80 -27.45
C ASP A 179 -39.51 34.85 -26.02
N GLU A 180 -38.39 35.57 -25.91
CA GLU A 180 -38.06 36.59 -24.88
C GLU A 180 -38.13 36.25 -23.38
N ASP A 181 -36.99 36.49 -22.71
CA ASP A 181 -36.89 37.27 -21.46
C ASP A 181 -35.37 37.56 -21.23
N GLU A 182 -34.94 38.80 -21.48
CA GLU A 182 -33.56 39.28 -21.19
C GLU A 182 -33.56 40.14 -19.92
N GLU A 183 -32.93 39.66 -18.83
CA GLU A 183 -32.66 40.51 -17.65
C GLU A 183 -31.25 41.12 -17.74
N GLU A 184 -31.18 42.45 -17.90
CA GLU A 184 -29.92 43.21 -17.97
C GLU A 184 -29.25 43.37 -16.58
N ASP A 185 -27.93 43.17 -16.50
CA ASP A 185 -27.13 43.48 -15.31
C ASP A 185 -26.90 45.01 -15.19
N PRO A 186 -27.41 45.68 -14.15
CA PRO A 186 -27.40 47.14 -14.06
C PRO A 186 -26.07 47.76 -13.59
N TYR A 187 -25.00 46.99 -13.37
CA TYR A 187 -23.72 47.50 -12.82
C TYR A 187 -22.54 47.48 -13.81
N GLY A 188 -22.78 47.89 -15.06
CA GLY A 188 -21.75 48.09 -16.08
C GLY A 188 -20.77 49.24 -15.78
N VAL A 189 -19.69 48.97 -15.02
CA VAL A 189 -18.59 49.93 -14.79
C VAL A 189 -17.48 49.72 -15.82
N VAL A 190 -17.49 50.55 -16.87
CA VAL A 190 -16.46 50.55 -17.93
C VAL A 190 -15.12 51.07 -17.40
N SER A 191 -14.03 50.35 -17.64
CA SER A 191 -12.64 50.83 -17.46
C SER A 191 -11.87 50.68 -18.77
N THR A 192 -11.31 51.77 -19.28
CA THR A 192 -10.68 51.86 -20.61
C THR A 192 -9.23 51.37 -20.64
N PRO A 193 -8.73 50.83 -21.77
CA PRO A 193 -7.38 50.29 -21.86
C PRO A 193 -6.31 51.39 -22.05
N VAL A 194 -5.16 51.22 -21.39
CA VAL A 194 -3.90 51.95 -21.66
C VAL A 194 -2.95 51.03 -22.41
N ARG A 195 -2.14 51.58 -23.33
CA ARG A 195 -1.36 50.82 -24.33
C ARG A 195 0.16 50.99 -24.18
N GLN A 196 0.87 49.90 -24.49
CA GLN A 196 2.24 49.80 -25.04
C GLN A 196 3.46 50.03 -24.13
N GLY A 197 4.55 49.34 -24.51
CA GLY A 197 5.80 49.12 -23.76
C GLY A 197 6.11 47.61 -23.71
N SER A 198 6.37 46.96 -24.85
CA SER A 198 7.67 46.83 -25.55
C SER A 198 8.58 45.75 -24.94
N LEU A 199 9.27 44.99 -25.79
CA LEU A 199 10.16 43.87 -25.43
C LEU A 199 11.45 44.38 -24.75
N ASP A 200 11.96 43.67 -23.73
CA ASP A 200 13.15 42.80 -23.89
C ASP A 200 13.48 42.00 -22.62
N ALA A 201 14.41 41.05 -22.72
CA ALA A 201 14.65 40.01 -21.70
C ALA A 201 15.42 40.48 -20.45
N ARG A 202 14.92 40.12 -19.24
CA ARG A 202 15.73 39.96 -17.99
C ARG A 202 14.93 39.38 -16.82
N GLY A 203 15.37 38.20 -16.33
CA GLY A 203 15.18 37.70 -14.95
C GLY A 203 13.76 37.35 -14.48
N PRO A 204 13.61 36.52 -13.43
CA PRO A 204 12.36 36.41 -12.69
C PRO A 204 12.17 37.67 -11.81
N PRO A 205 11.01 38.36 -11.86
CA PRO A 205 10.81 39.57 -11.07
C PRO A 205 10.55 39.23 -9.59
N GLU A 206 11.38 39.77 -8.69
CA GLU A 206 11.10 39.84 -7.25
C GLU A 206 10.05 40.92 -6.95
N ASN A 207 8.84 40.76 -7.51
CA ASN A 207 7.69 41.58 -7.12
C ASN A 207 7.21 41.11 -5.74
N ASP A 208 7.60 41.87 -4.71
CA ASP A 208 7.31 41.63 -3.29
C ASP A 208 5.82 41.88 -2.97
N ASP A 209 4.94 40.96 -3.36
CA ASP A 209 3.49 40.98 -3.07
C ASP A 209 3.19 40.65 -1.58
N GLY A 210 3.85 41.37 -0.68
CA GLY A 210 3.80 41.19 0.77
C GLY A 210 2.46 41.51 1.42
N GLY A 211 1.42 41.81 0.63
CA GLY A 211 0.07 42.14 1.10
C GLY A 211 -0.82 40.94 1.44
N LYS A 212 -0.51 39.72 0.94
CA LYS A 212 -1.38 38.53 1.05
C LYS A 212 -0.79 37.42 1.91
N SER A 213 -0.35 37.72 3.14
CA SER A 213 0.26 36.73 4.05
C SER A 213 -0.70 35.65 4.59
N ASN A 214 -2.00 35.79 4.34
CA ASN A 214 -3.04 34.79 4.67
C ASN A 214 -3.58 34.03 3.43
N ALA A 215 -2.95 34.16 2.26
CA ALA A 215 -3.32 33.36 1.09
C ALA A 215 -3.08 31.86 1.36
N VAL A 216 -4.12 31.05 1.17
CA VAL A 216 -4.04 29.58 1.26
C VAL A 216 -3.05 29.07 0.22
N ARG A 217 -2.18 28.13 0.60
CA ARG A 217 -1.17 27.55 -0.31
C ARG A 217 -1.43 26.08 -0.62
N PRO A 218 -1.47 25.69 -1.89
CA PRO A 218 -1.66 24.29 -2.27
C PRO A 218 -0.45 23.43 -1.87
N GLY A 219 -0.66 22.13 -1.66
CA GLY A 219 0.38 21.15 -1.45
C GLY A 219 -0.12 19.70 -1.53
N LEU A 220 0.80 18.74 -1.57
CA LEU A 220 0.49 17.31 -1.58
C LEU A 220 1.12 16.62 -0.37
N LEU A 221 0.28 16.01 0.48
CA LEU A 221 0.70 15.28 1.68
C LEU A 221 0.74 13.77 1.41
N PHE A 222 1.94 13.22 1.38
CA PHE A 222 2.20 11.79 1.33
C PHE A 222 2.17 11.19 2.73
N VAL A 223 1.57 10.00 2.86
CA VAL A 223 1.68 9.14 4.04
C VAL A 223 2.29 7.81 3.61
N LEU A 224 3.54 7.59 3.99
CA LEU A 224 4.34 6.44 3.58
C LEU A 224 4.08 5.22 4.48
N ASP A 225 4.17 4.04 3.86
CA ASP A 225 4.06 2.76 4.57
C ASP A 225 5.17 2.63 5.62
N ALA A 226 4.79 2.46 6.89
CA ALA A 226 5.69 2.39 8.03
C ALA A 226 6.66 1.20 7.96
N LYS A 227 6.15 0.05 7.51
CA LYS A 227 6.87 -1.23 7.43
C LYS A 227 7.85 -1.22 6.25
N GLN A 228 7.42 -0.76 5.08
CA GLN A 228 8.27 -0.58 3.91
C GLN A 228 9.36 0.47 4.17
N THR A 229 9.00 1.62 4.75
CA THR A 229 9.94 2.70 5.09
C THR A 229 10.98 2.21 6.10
N GLN A 230 10.56 1.50 7.16
CA GLN A 230 11.49 0.94 8.14
C GLN A 230 12.45 -0.09 7.52
N GLN A 231 11.96 -0.94 6.61
CA GLN A 231 12.79 -1.93 5.90
C GLN A 231 13.82 -1.28 4.97
N GLN A 232 13.52 -0.14 4.36
CA GLN A 232 14.42 0.57 3.44
C GLN A 232 15.49 1.42 4.16
N GLY A 233 15.27 1.82 5.42
CA GLY A 233 16.22 2.62 6.21
C GLY A 233 16.40 4.08 5.74
N ALA A 234 15.79 4.44 4.62
CA ALA A 234 15.74 5.80 4.09
C ALA A 234 14.49 6.00 3.22
N VAL A 235 14.00 7.24 3.18
CA VAL A 235 12.99 7.71 2.21
C VAL A 235 13.71 8.48 1.12
N ARG A 236 13.31 8.32 -0.16
CA ARG A 236 13.79 9.13 -1.30
C ARG A 236 12.63 9.52 -2.21
N PHE A 237 12.65 10.77 -2.67
CA PHE A 237 11.79 11.37 -3.68
C PHE A 237 12.66 11.86 -4.84
N TRP A 238 12.11 11.88 -6.05
CA TRP A 238 12.80 12.27 -7.28
C TRP A 238 11.87 13.14 -8.13
N SER A 239 12.42 13.99 -9.00
CA SER A 239 11.66 14.95 -9.83
C SER A 239 10.92 14.30 -11.03
N GLY A 240 10.40 13.08 -10.86
CA GLY A 240 9.66 12.36 -11.90
C GLY A 240 8.44 13.15 -12.37
N GLY A 241 8.35 13.39 -13.68
CA GLY A 241 7.22 14.04 -14.34
C GLY A 241 6.75 15.42 -13.81
N ILE A 242 7.42 16.05 -12.84
CA ILE A 242 6.95 17.31 -12.25
C ILE A 242 7.09 18.48 -13.24
N ILE A 243 6.10 19.38 -13.25
CA ILE A 243 6.05 20.51 -14.19
C ILE A 243 6.69 21.78 -13.60
N ILE A 244 6.61 21.93 -12.27
CA ILE A 244 7.08 23.11 -11.53
C ILE A 244 8.11 22.70 -10.46
N PRO A 245 9.06 23.58 -10.12
CA PRO A 245 9.92 23.40 -8.95
C PRO A 245 9.11 23.32 -7.64
N ILE A 246 9.49 22.41 -6.74
CA ILE A 246 8.85 22.20 -5.44
C ILE A 246 9.85 22.13 -4.29
N ASP A 247 9.44 22.60 -3.11
CA ASP A 247 10.12 22.30 -1.84
C ASP A 247 9.51 21.00 -1.27
N VAL A 248 10.35 20.12 -0.71
CA VAL A 248 9.95 18.82 -0.13
C VAL A 248 10.27 18.77 1.35
N LEU A 249 9.25 18.60 2.19
CA LEU A 249 9.33 18.74 3.64
C LEU A 249 9.03 17.42 4.36
N PHE A 250 9.98 16.89 5.13
CA PHE A 250 9.87 15.59 5.79
C PHE A 250 9.47 15.76 7.26
N PHE A 251 8.29 15.26 7.62
CA PHE A 251 7.71 15.37 8.95
C PHE A 251 7.71 14.02 9.69
N VAL A 252 8.10 14.08 10.97
CA VAL A 252 8.04 12.96 11.91
C VAL A 252 6.91 13.24 12.91
N ALA A 253 6.04 12.25 13.14
CA ALA A 253 5.06 12.31 14.22
C ALA A 253 5.78 12.12 15.56
N THR A 254 5.76 13.15 16.40
CA THR A 254 6.45 13.17 17.71
C THR A 254 5.47 13.50 18.83
N GLN A 255 5.90 13.36 20.08
CA GLN A 255 5.11 13.75 21.25
C GLN A 255 5.93 14.64 22.19
N PRO A 256 5.30 15.43 23.08
CA PRO A 256 5.97 16.24 24.09
C PRO A 256 7.04 15.45 24.86
N PRO A 257 8.24 15.99 25.11
CA PRO A 257 9.36 15.24 25.69
C PRO A 257 9.03 14.46 26.98
N ALA A 258 8.19 15.01 27.87
CA ALA A 258 7.75 14.33 29.08
C ALA A 258 6.97 13.02 28.82
N VAL A 259 6.18 12.97 27.74
CA VAL A 259 5.34 11.83 27.32
C VAL A 259 6.10 10.90 26.36
N ALA A 260 7.05 11.44 25.60
CA ALA A 260 7.90 10.72 24.68
C ALA A 260 9.08 10.00 25.35
N GLN A 261 9.67 10.57 26.42
CA GLN A 261 10.84 10.00 27.11
C GLN A 261 10.47 9.01 28.21
N SER A 262 9.27 9.12 28.80
CA SER A 262 8.83 8.20 29.86
C SER A 262 8.55 6.79 29.34
N PRO A 263 9.16 5.73 29.91
CA PRO A 263 8.88 4.35 29.51
C PRO A 263 7.46 3.90 29.91
N SER A 264 6.87 4.43 31.00
CA SER A 264 5.51 4.06 31.42
C SER A 264 4.46 4.55 30.43
N PHE A 265 4.56 5.80 29.96
CA PHE A 265 3.65 6.31 28.93
C PHE A 265 3.83 5.60 27.57
N ARG A 266 5.04 5.12 27.24
CA ARG A 266 5.26 4.23 26.07
C ARG A 266 4.60 2.86 26.26
N GLY A 267 4.67 2.27 27.45
CA GLY A 267 4.00 1.01 27.80
C GLY A 267 2.49 1.14 27.66
N LEU A 268 1.89 2.11 28.37
CA LEU A 268 0.45 2.39 28.33
C LEU A 268 -0.07 2.65 26.91
N ARG A 269 0.68 3.37 26.05
CA ARG A 269 0.29 3.54 24.64
C ARG A 269 0.32 2.23 23.85
N ARG A 270 1.33 1.38 24.06
CA ARG A 270 1.41 0.06 23.40
C ARG A 270 0.29 -0.86 23.85
N GLU A 271 -0.10 -0.79 25.13
CA GLU A 271 -1.21 -1.56 25.69
C GLU A 271 -2.57 -1.04 25.19
N ASP A 272 -2.82 0.27 25.22
CA ASP A 272 -4.03 0.90 24.66
C ASP A 272 -4.20 0.59 23.16
N VAL A 273 -3.13 0.75 22.37
CA VAL A 273 -3.11 0.34 20.96
C VAL A 273 -3.38 -1.17 20.85
N ALA A 274 -2.64 -2.03 21.55
CA ALA A 274 -2.84 -3.48 21.48
C ALA A 274 -4.28 -3.91 21.85
N LEU A 275 -4.92 -3.26 22.83
CA LEU A 275 -6.32 -3.49 23.21
C LEU A 275 -7.28 -3.05 22.09
N LYS A 276 -7.11 -1.84 21.54
CA LYS A 276 -7.87 -1.36 20.36
C LYS A 276 -7.71 -2.28 19.15
N LEU A 277 -6.53 -2.87 18.96
CA LEU A 277 -6.19 -3.76 17.84
C LEU A 277 -6.55 -5.23 18.07
N LYS A 278 -6.84 -5.65 19.31
CA LYS A 278 -7.09 -7.06 19.65
C LYS A 278 -8.29 -7.63 18.89
N ASN A 279 -9.38 -6.88 18.85
CA ASN A 279 -10.66 -7.32 18.28
C ASN A 279 -10.97 -6.66 16.92
N ASN A 280 -10.01 -5.96 16.29
CA ASN A 280 -10.25 -5.20 15.06
C ASN A 280 -9.07 -5.33 14.08
N GLU A 281 -9.21 -6.25 13.12
CA GLU A 281 -8.17 -6.57 12.14
C GLU A 281 -7.92 -5.43 11.15
N LEU A 282 -8.97 -4.67 10.80
CA LEU A 282 -8.86 -3.47 9.98
C LEU A 282 -8.00 -2.42 10.68
N ALA A 283 -8.27 -2.13 11.95
CA ALA A 283 -7.44 -1.22 12.73
C ALA A 283 -6.00 -1.73 12.83
N ARG A 284 -5.80 -3.05 12.92
CA ARG A 284 -4.47 -3.68 13.02
C ARG A 284 -3.67 -3.46 11.75
N ALA A 285 -4.25 -3.71 10.58
CA ALA A 285 -3.62 -3.44 9.28
C ALA A 285 -3.34 -1.92 9.10
N VAL A 286 -4.27 -1.05 9.48
CA VAL A 286 -4.08 0.41 9.42
C VAL A 286 -2.94 0.89 10.33
N ALA A 287 -2.80 0.31 11.51
CA ALA A 287 -1.70 0.62 12.44
C ALA A 287 -0.36 0.05 11.97
N GLU A 288 -0.33 -1.19 11.45
CA GLU A 288 0.89 -1.82 10.93
C GLU A 288 1.45 -1.06 9.71
N HIS A 289 0.58 -0.60 8.81
CA HIS A 289 0.99 0.07 7.58
C HIS A 289 1.13 1.60 7.70
N PHE A 290 0.30 2.33 8.45
CA PHE A 290 0.30 3.81 8.39
C PHE A 290 0.44 4.52 9.75
N PHE A 291 -0.34 4.10 10.75
CA PHE A 291 -0.49 4.84 12.02
C PHE A 291 -0.14 3.98 13.26
N PRO A 292 1.14 3.56 13.41
CA PRO A 292 1.57 2.62 14.45
C PRO A 292 1.46 3.14 15.89
N ASN A 293 1.30 4.46 16.09
CA ASN A 293 1.10 5.07 17.41
C ASN A 293 -0.29 5.71 17.58
N ASP A 294 -1.27 5.39 16.72
CA ASP A 294 -2.61 6.04 16.67
C ASP A 294 -2.49 7.58 16.48
N GLU A 295 -1.50 8.01 15.69
CA GLU A 295 -1.01 9.38 15.55
C GLU A 295 -2.12 10.40 15.26
N LEU A 296 -3.09 10.03 14.41
CA LEU A 296 -4.20 10.91 14.00
C LEU A 296 -5.25 11.11 15.10
N ARG A 297 -5.37 10.17 16.06
CA ARG A 297 -6.32 10.26 17.19
C ARG A 297 -5.70 10.82 18.45
N SER A 298 -4.39 10.68 18.63
CA SER A 298 -3.69 11.16 19.82
C SER A 298 -3.56 12.69 19.78
N GLY A 299 -4.36 13.39 20.59
CA GLY A 299 -4.34 14.85 20.74
C GLY A 299 -3.05 15.45 21.32
N LEU A 300 -2.01 14.63 21.54
CA LEU A 300 -0.67 15.05 21.96
C LEU A 300 0.40 14.82 20.88
N THR A 301 0.02 14.43 19.66
CA THR A 301 0.96 14.21 18.56
C THR A 301 1.25 15.50 17.79
N GLU A 302 2.54 15.85 17.70
CA GLU A 302 3.07 17.00 16.98
C GLU A 302 3.87 16.50 15.75
N PHE A 303 3.41 16.80 14.54
CA PHE A 303 4.12 16.48 13.30
C PHE A 303 5.24 17.51 13.08
N LYS A 304 6.49 17.17 13.42
CA LYS A 304 7.63 18.10 13.40
C LYS A 304 8.45 17.94 12.13
N LEU A 305 8.87 19.07 11.56
CA LEU A 305 9.80 19.08 10.44
C LEU A 305 11.15 18.49 10.91
N HIS A 306 11.58 17.42 10.24
CA HIS A 306 12.82 16.70 10.54
C HIS A 306 13.94 17.08 9.57
N THR A 307 13.63 17.15 8.27
CA THR A 307 14.54 17.65 7.23
C THR A 307 13.74 18.24 6.06
N HIS A 308 14.42 18.95 5.16
CA HIS A 308 13.82 19.51 3.95
C HIS A 308 14.81 19.45 2.78
N GLY A 309 14.27 19.44 1.56
CA GLY A 309 15.02 19.59 0.33
C GLY A 309 14.14 20.21 -0.76
N HIS A 310 14.52 20.01 -2.02
CA HIS A 310 13.77 20.54 -3.16
C HIS A 310 13.98 19.71 -4.42
N LEU A 311 12.96 19.68 -5.26
CA LEU A 311 12.99 19.02 -6.56
C LEU A 311 12.71 20.07 -7.63
N ASP A 312 13.67 20.26 -8.52
CA ASP A 312 13.53 21.09 -9.71
C ASP A 312 13.20 20.14 -10.90
N PRO A 313 12.33 20.55 -11.85
CA PRO A 313 11.86 19.70 -12.93
C PRO A 313 13.00 19.32 -13.89
N PHE A 314 12.92 18.12 -14.49
CA PHE A 314 13.83 17.75 -15.57
C PHE A 314 13.63 18.69 -16.78
N PRO A 315 14.70 19.06 -17.51
CA PRO A 315 14.57 19.81 -18.76
C PRO A 315 13.73 19.03 -19.77
N SER A 316 12.89 19.74 -20.52
CA SER A 316 11.96 19.13 -21.48
C SER A 316 12.64 18.56 -22.72
N ASP A 317 13.85 19.05 -23.06
CA ASP A 317 14.69 18.46 -24.09
C ASP A 317 15.23 17.11 -23.60
N PRO A 318 15.20 16.04 -24.42
CA PRO A 318 15.74 14.75 -24.02
C PRO A 318 17.25 14.90 -23.75
N PRO A 319 17.74 14.60 -22.52
CA PRO A 319 19.15 14.76 -22.21
C PRO A 319 19.96 13.79 -23.06
N GLY A 320 20.72 14.34 -24.02
CA GLY A 320 21.58 13.59 -24.92
C GLY A 320 22.70 12.91 -24.14
N VAL A 321 22.43 11.68 -23.69
CA VAL A 321 23.31 10.78 -22.92
C VAL A 321 24.13 11.52 -21.86
N LEU A 322 23.44 12.10 -20.87
CA LEU A 322 24.11 12.59 -19.66
C LEU A 322 24.64 11.40 -18.85
N GLU A 323 25.88 10.99 -19.15
CA GLU A 323 26.67 10.03 -18.37
C GLU A 323 27.00 10.60 -16.98
N GLY A 324 26.00 10.61 -16.10
CA GLY A 324 26.15 11.12 -14.75
C GLY A 324 24.95 10.76 -13.89
N ASN A 325 25.19 10.01 -12.80
CA ASN A 325 24.18 9.70 -11.78
C ASN A 325 23.80 10.92 -10.90
N ALA A 326 23.80 12.13 -11.48
CA ALA A 326 23.29 13.36 -10.88
C ALA A 326 21.75 13.37 -10.92
N ARG A 327 21.13 12.30 -10.41
CA ARG A 327 19.70 12.27 -10.13
C ARG A 327 19.46 13.20 -8.95
N PHE A 328 18.54 14.14 -9.09
CA PHE A 328 18.16 15.06 -8.02
C PHE A 328 17.24 14.34 -7.02
N ASP A 329 17.80 13.35 -6.32
CA ASP A 329 17.11 12.60 -5.28
C ASP A 329 17.15 13.40 -3.97
N VAL A 330 15.97 13.72 -3.42
CA VAL A 330 15.84 14.29 -2.08
C VAL A 330 15.40 13.21 -1.11
N GLY A 331 16.03 13.09 0.05
CA GLY A 331 15.68 12.02 0.99
C GLY A 331 16.07 12.26 2.43
N ALA A 332 15.60 11.35 3.28
CA ALA A 332 15.87 11.31 4.71
C ALA A 332 16.29 9.89 5.11
N SER A 333 17.50 9.75 5.65
CA SER A 333 18.07 8.48 6.14
C SER A 333 18.03 8.42 7.67
N PHE A 334 17.70 7.26 8.23
CA PHE A 334 17.59 7.03 9.67
C PHE A 334 18.29 5.70 10.05
N PRO A 335 18.71 5.51 11.32
CA PRO A 335 19.28 4.23 11.74
C PRO A 335 18.26 3.09 11.57
N PRO A 336 18.69 1.85 11.25
CA PRO A 336 17.77 0.71 11.04
C PRO A 336 16.94 0.36 12.29
N ASN A 337 17.44 0.73 13.47
CA ASN A 337 16.75 0.56 14.76
C ASN A 337 15.97 1.83 15.18
N ALA A 338 15.65 2.74 14.25
CA ALA A 338 14.83 3.91 14.51
C ALA A 338 13.43 3.50 14.99
N GLY A 339 12.94 4.17 16.04
CA GLY A 339 11.55 4.01 16.47
C GLY A 339 10.57 4.66 15.48
N PRO A 340 9.27 4.30 15.49
CA PRO A 340 8.27 4.96 14.65
C PRO A 340 8.19 6.48 14.90
N ASP A 341 8.58 6.93 16.10
CA ASP A 341 8.67 8.34 16.53
C ASP A 341 9.92 9.07 15.98
N GLN A 342 10.71 8.42 15.11
CA GLN A 342 11.94 8.94 14.49
C GLN A 342 11.95 8.83 12.97
N ILE A 343 11.06 8.01 12.39
CA ILE A 343 10.98 7.75 10.94
C ILE A 343 10.04 8.77 10.29
N PRO A 344 10.49 9.55 9.29
CA PRO A 344 9.64 10.52 8.59
C PRO A 344 8.69 9.80 7.62
N ARG A 345 7.46 9.51 8.10
CA ARG A 345 6.36 8.92 7.29
C ARG A 345 5.50 9.95 6.55
N PHE A 346 5.54 11.21 6.97
CA PHE A 346 4.70 12.27 6.43
C PHE A 346 5.59 13.18 5.58
N VAL A 347 5.31 13.31 4.29
CA VAL A 347 6.09 14.18 3.40
C VAL A 347 5.15 15.17 2.72
N LEU A 348 5.48 16.44 2.74
CA LEU A 348 4.72 17.51 2.12
C LEU A 348 5.51 18.09 0.95
N GLU A 349 4.99 17.93 -0.26
CA GLU A 349 5.43 18.66 -1.45
C GLU A 349 4.62 19.97 -1.57
N ALA A 350 5.32 21.08 -1.81
CA ALA A 350 4.71 22.41 -1.86
C ALA A 350 5.45 23.33 -2.86
N PRO A 351 4.84 24.46 -3.29
CA PRO A 351 5.47 25.38 -4.24
C PRO A 351 6.83 25.87 -3.75
N ARG A 352 7.78 26.01 -4.68
CA ARG A 352 9.17 26.40 -4.39
C ARG A 352 9.29 27.63 -3.49
N HIS A 353 10.20 27.56 -2.54
CA HIS A 353 10.49 28.59 -1.55
C HIS A 353 9.34 28.93 -0.57
N LEU A 354 8.28 28.10 -0.46
CA LEU A 354 7.25 28.26 0.58
C LEU A 354 7.89 28.38 1.97
N LEU A 355 8.77 27.44 2.33
CA LEU A 355 9.43 27.42 3.62
C LEU A 355 10.27 28.69 3.85
N ARG A 356 11.08 29.07 2.86
CA ARG A 356 11.96 30.25 2.94
C ARG A 356 11.16 31.55 3.14
N ARG A 357 10.13 31.76 2.32
CA ARG A 357 9.25 32.95 2.37
C ARG A 357 8.52 33.02 3.72
N SER A 358 7.92 31.91 4.16
CA SER A 358 7.17 31.85 5.42
C SER A 358 8.06 32.08 6.65
N VAL A 359 9.27 31.50 6.69
CA VAL A 359 10.23 31.71 7.79
C VAL A 359 10.75 33.16 7.80
N GLN A 360 11.12 33.73 6.65
CA GLN A 360 11.54 35.13 6.56
C GLN A 360 10.43 36.10 7.02
N TYR A 361 9.18 35.81 6.69
CA TYR A 361 8.02 36.59 7.13
C TYR A 361 7.79 36.45 8.64
N ALA A 362 7.80 35.23 9.18
CA ALA A 362 7.63 34.97 10.62
C ALA A 362 8.76 35.59 11.46
N LEU A 363 10.01 35.58 10.98
CA LEU A 363 11.13 36.26 11.63
C LEU A 363 10.91 37.78 11.69
N ARG A 364 10.52 38.41 10.57
CA ARG A 364 10.21 39.86 10.48
C ARG A 364 9.01 40.27 11.36
N GLU A 365 8.00 39.43 11.52
CA GLU A 365 6.89 39.70 12.45
C GLU A 365 7.33 39.50 13.92
N SER A 366 8.07 38.43 14.24
CA SER A 366 8.58 38.18 15.60
C SER A 366 9.53 39.28 16.08
N GLU A 367 10.29 39.89 15.17
CA GLU A 367 11.20 40.99 15.45
C GLU A 367 10.42 42.23 15.90
N LYS A 368 9.44 42.66 15.10
CA LYS A 368 8.56 43.78 15.42
C LYS A 368 7.75 43.57 16.69
N ASP A 369 7.36 42.33 16.99
CA ASP A 369 6.64 42.03 18.22
C ASP A 369 7.55 42.02 19.46
N TYR A 370 8.73 41.42 19.34
CA TYR A 370 9.78 41.46 20.35
C TYR A 370 10.23 42.91 20.66
N GLU A 371 10.41 43.75 19.64
CA GLU A 371 10.75 45.18 19.81
C GLU A 371 9.66 45.96 20.58
N ARG A 372 8.37 45.67 20.36
CA ARG A 372 7.28 46.30 21.11
C ARG A 372 7.28 45.93 22.59
N VAL A 373 7.70 44.70 22.92
CA VAL A 373 7.64 44.14 24.29
C VAL A 373 8.94 44.36 25.07
N HIS A 374 10.09 44.45 24.38
CA HIS A 374 11.43 44.47 24.98
C HIS A 374 12.33 45.61 24.50
N GLY A 375 11.89 46.43 23.55
CA GLY A 375 12.69 47.50 22.94
C GLY A 375 13.60 47.02 21.80
N PRO A 376 14.23 47.94 21.06
CA PRO A 376 15.13 47.62 19.96
C PRO A 376 16.32 46.79 20.48
N CYS A 377 16.56 45.65 19.84
CA CYS A 377 17.55 44.67 20.27
C CYS A 377 18.38 44.20 19.08
N VAL A 378 19.70 44.34 19.18
CA VAL A 378 20.64 43.95 18.11
C VAL A 378 20.92 42.45 18.22
N ASP A 379 20.70 41.72 17.13
CA ASP A 379 21.14 40.33 16.89
C ASP A 379 20.81 39.31 18.00
N ALA A 380 19.54 39.26 18.42
CA ALA A 380 19.04 38.18 19.28
C ALA A 380 18.87 36.87 18.49
N ASP A 381 19.77 35.90 18.72
CA ASP A 381 19.68 34.48 18.29
C ASP A 381 18.23 33.96 18.38
N ALA A 382 17.66 33.42 17.30
CA ALA A 382 16.26 32.97 17.25
C ALA A 382 16.16 31.46 16.93
N ASP A 383 15.64 30.68 17.88
CA ASP A 383 15.32 29.26 17.68
C ASP A 383 14.01 29.12 16.89
N LEU A 384 14.00 28.23 15.90
CA LEU A 384 12.82 27.95 15.06
C LEU A 384 12.32 26.52 15.27
N GLN A 385 11.03 26.36 15.55
CA GLN A 385 10.34 25.07 15.55
C GLN A 385 9.21 25.09 14.52
N LEU A 386 9.17 24.11 13.62
CA LEU A 386 8.13 23.99 12.59
C LEU A 386 7.30 22.72 12.80
N THR A 387 5.98 22.89 12.75
CA THR A 387 4.98 21.84 12.97
C THR A 387 3.85 21.91 11.94
N LEU A 388 3.43 20.76 11.42
CA LEU A 388 2.27 20.65 10.54
C LEU A 388 1.03 20.35 11.39
N GLU A 389 0.05 21.25 11.38
CA GLU A 389 -1.23 21.10 12.06
C GLU A 389 -2.29 20.60 11.05
N LEU A 390 -2.74 19.35 11.20
CA LEU A 390 -3.73 18.71 10.33
C LEU A 390 -5.15 18.98 10.85
N SER A 391 -6.07 19.40 9.98
CA SER A 391 -7.49 19.54 10.36
C SER A 391 -8.16 18.19 10.63
N GLU A 392 -9.24 18.18 11.42
CA GLU A 392 -10.02 16.96 11.69
C GLU A 392 -10.61 16.34 10.42
N GLY A 393 -10.98 17.17 9.43
CA GLY A 393 -11.41 16.68 8.11
C GLY A 393 -10.29 15.94 7.36
N LEU A 394 -9.08 16.49 7.36
CA LEU A 394 -7.90 15.84 6.78
C LEU A 394 -7.54 14.55 7.52
N LYS A 395 -7.53 14.55 8.87
CA LYS A 395 -7.31 13.35 9.68
C LYS A 395 -8.34 12.25 9.38
N ALA A 396 -9.62 12.60 9.32
CA ALA A 396 -10.69 11.67 8.99
C ALA A 396 -10.54 11.09 7.57
N HIS A 397 -10.15 11.91 6.59
CA HIS A 397 -9.91 11.44 5.22
C HIS A 397 -8.68 10.53 5.11
N LEU A 398 -7.57 10.86 5.79
CA LEU A 398 -6.37 10.00 5.85
C LEU A 398 -6.71 8.64 6.50
N MET A 399 -7.49 8.63 7.58
CA MET A 399 -7.97 7.40 8.22
C MET A 399 -8.88 6.60 7.26
N ALA A 400 -9.79 7.25 6.52
CA ALA A 400 -10.65 6.58 5.54
C ALA A 400 -9.85 6.01 4.35
N LYS A 401 -8.81 6.71 3.87
CA LYS A 401 -7.89 6.20 2.84
C LYS A 401 -7.07 5.02 3.34
N ALA A 402 -6.56 5.05 4.56
CA ALA A 402 -5.84 3.92 5.16
C ALA A 402 -6.74 2.70 5.34
N GLN A 403 -8.00 2.90 5.74
CA GLN A 403 -9.00 1.83 5.80
C GLN A 403 -9.30 1.26 4.40
N LEU A 404 -9.45 2.12 3.39
CA LEU A 404 -9.57 1.68 1.99
C LEU A 404 -8.35 0.88 1.52
N HIS A 405 -7.13 1.28 1.90
CA HIS A 405 -5.93 0.52 1.59
C HIS A 405 -6.00 -0.91 2.15
N ALA A 406 -6.30 -1.04 3.45
CA ALA A 406 -6.39 -2.33 4.12
C ALA A 406 -7.55 -3.21 3.62
N GLN A 407 -8.74 -2.65 3.38
CA GLN A 407 -9.93 -3.43 2.99
C GLN A 407 -10.00 -3.76 1.50
N TYR A 408 -9.36 -2.95 0.64
CA TYR A 408 -9.57 -3.02 -0.81
C TYR A 408 -8.27 -3.15 -1.60
N VAL A 409 -7.24 -2.35 -1.28
CA VAL A 409 -5.96 -2.42 -2.04
C VAL A 409 -5.19 -3.70 -1.71
N MET A 410 -5.13 -4.12 -0.44
CA MET A 410 -4.43 -5.36 -0.06
C MET A 410 -5.06 -6.62 -0.72
N PRO A 411 -6.40 -6.85 -0.66
CA PRO A 411 -7.03 -7.95 -1.41
C PRO A 411 -6.91 -7.82 -2.95
N LEU A 412 -6.84 -6.59 -3.49
CA LEU A 412 -6.60 -6.37 -4.92
C LEU A 412 -5.18 -6.82 -5.32
N VAL A 413 -4.15 -6.53 -4.50
CA VAL A 413 -2.79 -7.06 -4.68
C VAL A 413 -2.78 -8.59 -4.60
N GLU A 414 -3.45 -9.19 -3.62
CA GLU A 414 -3.55 -10.66 -3.52
C GLU A 414 -4.23 -11.29 -4.74
N THR A 415 -5.24 -10.62 -5.31
CA THR A 415 -5.94 -11.08 -6.51
C THR A 415 -5.09 -10.94 -7.78
N ILE A 416 -4.28 -9.88 -7.88
CA ILE A 416 -3.24 -9.74 -8.92
C ILE A 416 -2.19 -10.85 -8.77
N VAL A 417 -1.71 -11.11 -7.56
CA VAL A 417 -0.77 -12.21 -7.24
C VAL A 417 -1.37 -13.57 -7.63
N TYR A 418 -2.65 -13.80 -7.33
CA TYR A 418 -3.37 -15.02 -7.71
C TYR A 418 -3.44 -15.20 -9.23
N HIS A 419 -3.87 -14.19 -9.97
CA HIS A 419 -3.98 -14.28 -11.43
C HIS A 419 -2.61 -14.34 -12.12
N LEU A 420 -1.59 -13.63 -11.62
CA LEU A 420 -0.21 -13.77 -12.13
C LEU A 420 0.37 -15.16 -11.86
N ARG A 421 0.13 -15.74 -10.67
CA ARG A 421 0.48 -17.14 -10.37
C ARG A 421 -0.27 -18.11 -11.29
N ARG A 422 -1.55 -17.87 -11.57
CA ARG A 422 -2.37 -18.69 -12.50
C ARG A 422 -1.84 -18.60 -13.94
N LEU A 423 -1.49 -17.40 -14.41
CA LEU A 423 -0.93 -17.14 -15.75
C LEU A 423 0.53 -17.60 -15.91
N ASN A 424 1.24 -17.90 -14.83
CA ASN A 424 2.62 -18.44 -14.87
C ASN A 424 2.72 -19.88 -14.32
N ARG A 425 1.59 -20.54 -14.01
CA ARG A 425 1.52 -21.98 -13.73
C ARG A 425 1.37 -22.73 -15.07
N PRO A 426 2.04 -23.89 -15.27
CA PRO A 426 1.77 -24.72 -16.44
C PRO A 426 0.30 -25.12 -16.51
N LEU A 427 -0.27 -25.09 -17.71
CA LEU A 427 -1.64 -25.51 -18.04
C LEU A 427 -1.92 -27.02 -17.81
N ASN A 428 -0.95 -27.79 -17.30
CA ASN A 428 -0.97 -29.25 -17.23
C ASN A 428 -1.42 -29.80 -15.87
N SER A 429 -2.66 -29.48 -15.48
CA SER A 429 -3.45 -30.28 -14.54
C SER A 429 -4.88 -30.55 -15.07
N ASP A 430 -4.99 -31.22 -16.22
CA ASP A 430 -6.25 -31.89 -16.64
C ASP A 430 -6.72 -32.96 -15.63
N SER A 431 -5.94 -33.28 -14.60
CA SER A 431 -6.40 -33.98 -13.39
C SER A 431 -7.51 -33.22 -12.65
N ASP A 432 -7.50 -31.89 -12.72
CA ASP A 432 -8.43 -31.00 -12.03
C ASP A 432 -9.72 -30.78 -12.86
N ARG A 433 -9.82 -31.41 -14.04
CA ARG A 433 -11.03 -31.45 -14.87
C ARG A 433 -12.03 -32.55 -14.48
N VAL A 434 -11.68 -33.38 -13.51
CA VAL A 434 -12.66 -34.24 -12.84
C VAL A 434 -13.46 -33.38 -11.85
N ALA A 435 -14.79 -33.37 -12.00
CA ALA A 435 -15.77 -32.70 -11.12
C ALA A 435 -16.07 -31.19 -11.30
N VAL A 436 -15.88 -30.62 -12.49
CA VAL A 436 -16.74 -29.51 -12.98
C VAL A 436 -17.29 -29.89 -14.36
N GLY A 437 -18.50 -30.46 -14.37
CA GLY A 437 -19.18 -30.84 -15.60
C GLY A 437 -19.88 -29.65 -16.25
N GLU A 438 -19.26 -29.05 -17.26
CA GLU A 438 -20.00 -28.26 -18.25
C GLU A 438 -20.88 -29.21 -19.07
N ALA A 439 -22.19 -29.06 -18.97
CA ALA A 439 -23.15 -29.89 -19.70
C ALA A 439 -23.20 -29.49 -21.18
N ALA A 440 -22.32 -30.10 -21.99
CA ALA A 440 -22.46 -30.09 -23.44
C ALA A 440 -23.73 -30.86 -23.85
N ASP A 441 -24.41 -30.37 -24.89
CA ASP A 441 -25.73 -30.86 -25.31
C ASP A 441 -25.66 -32.31 -25.84
N GLY A 442 -26.64 -33.14 -25.47
CA GLY A 442 -26.60 -34.59 -25.68
C GLY A 442 -27.70 -35.34 -24.93
N GLY A 443 -28.89 -35.42 -25.52
CA GLY A 443 -30.08 -35.96 -24.86
C GLY A 443 -30.05 -37.47 -24.57
N GLY A 444 -30.45 -37.85 -23.35
CA GLY A 444 -30.65 -39.25 -22.95
C GLY A 444 -31.34 -39.37 -21.58
N ASN A 445 -32.63 -39.72 -21.57
CA ASN A 445 -33.53 -40.06 -20.45
C ASN A 445 -33.15 -39.71 -18.99
N GLN A 446 -34.02 -38.93 -18.34
CA GLN A 446 -34.03 -38.73 -16.89
C GLN A 446 -34.58 -39.96 -16.14
N THR A 447 -33.84 -40.48 -15.16
CA THR A 447 -34.37 -41.11 -13.93
C THR A 447 -33.33 -41.03 -12.82
N GLY A 448 -33.73 -40.65 -11.60
CA GLY A 448 -32.88 -40.73 -10.40
C GLY A 448 -31.88 -39.58 -10.24
N GLY A 449 -32.35 -38.38 -9.93
CA GLY A 449 -31.48 -37.23 -9.65
C GLY A 449 -30.98 -37.22 -8.20
N ASP A 450 -29.76 -37.69 -7.97
CA ASP A 450 -28.99 -37.38 -6.76
C ASP A 450 -28.04 -36.21 -7.05
N GLY A 451 -28.14 -35.14 -6.27
CA GLY A 451 -27.51 -33.85 -6.59
C GLY A 451 -26.03 -33.84 -6.25
N ALA A 452 -25.18 -33.40 -7.18
CA ALA A 452 -23.73 -33.31 -6.96
C ALA A 452 -23.40 -32.65 -5.61
N ARG A 453 -22.80 -33.41 -4.70
CA ARG A 453 -22.49 -32.96 -3.34
C ARG A 453 -21.30 -32.01 -3.38
N LEU A 454 -21.41 -30.90 -2.67
CA LEU A 454 -20.36 -29.90 -2.48
C LEU A 454 -19.68 -30.15 -1.14
N GLN A 455 -18.35 -29.98 -1.07
CA GLN A 455 -17.60 -30.02 0.18
C GLN A 455 -17.76 -28.68 0.89
N VAL A 456 -18.54 -28.66 1.97
CA VAL A 456 -18.84 -27.45 2.76
C VAL A 456 -18.12 -27.53 4.10
N TRP A 457 -17.51 -26.42 4.51
CA TRP A 457 -16.99 -26.24 5.86
C TRP A 457 -18.12 -25.72 6.76
N LEU A 458 -18.42 -26.44 7.84
CA LEU A 458 -19.42 -26.05 8.83
C LEU A 458 -18.77 -25.39 10.05
N SER A 459 -17.50 -25.69 10.30
CA SER A 459 -16.60 -25.00 11.23
C SER A 459 -15.15 -25.17 10.77
N GLU A 460 -14.19 -24.53 11.45
CA GLU A 460 -12.75 -24.75 11.21
C GLU A 460 -12.31 -26.22 11.32
N LYS A 461 -13.09 -27.05 12.05
CA LYS A 461 -12.78 -28.45 12.37
C LYS A 461 -13.71 -29.46 11.71
N GLU A 462 -14.76 -29.02 11.01
CA GLU A 462 -15.77 -29.90 10.39
C GLU A 462 -16.00 -29.55 8.92
N GLN A 463 -15.70 -30.54 8.06
CA GLN A 463 -16.03 -30.54 6.64
C GLN A 463 -17.06 -31.64 6.36
N ARG A 464 -18.07 -31.34 5.53
CA ARG A 464 -19.10 -32.30 5.14
C ARG A 464 -19.43 -32.17 3.65
N TRP A 465 -19.57 -33.32 2.98
CA TRP A 465 -20.11 -33.36 1.62
C TRP A 465 -21.64 -33.29 1.68
N MET A 466 -22.22 -32.23 1.11
CA MET A 466 -23.64 -31.91 1.23
C MET A 466 -24.23 -31.56 -0.15
N THR A 467 -25.43 -32.05 -0.46
CA THR A 467 -26.18 -31.59 -1.63
C THR A 467 -26.59 -30.11 -1.46
N PRO A 468 -26.88 -29.38 -2.55
CA PRO A 468 -27.42 -28.02 -2.45
C PRO A 468 -28.72 -27.91 -1.63
N ARG A 469 -29.52 -28.99 -1.55
CA ARG A 469 -30.72 -29.06 -0.70
C ARG A 469 -30.37 -29.22 0.78
N GLU A 470 -29.41 -30.09 1.11
CA GLU A 470 -28.91 -30.23 2.49
C GLU A 470 -28.30 -28.92 3.00
N LEU A 471 -27.54 -28.21 2.15
CA LEU A 471 -26.96 -26.90 2.48
C LEU A 471 -28.04 -25.83 2.74
N ALA A 472 -29.04 -25.73 1.86
CA ALA A 472 -30.13 -24.77 2.01
C ALA A 472 -30.97 -25.02 3.29
N ALA A 473 -31.19 -26.29 3.66
CA ALA A 473 -31.87 -26.65 4.89
C ALA A 473 -31.08 -26.23 6.14
N LEU A 474 -29.76 -26.46 6.15
CA LEU A 474 -28.89 -26.10 7.27
C LEU A 474 -28.77 -24.58 7.43
N GLN A 475 -28.69 -23.83 6.32
CA GLN A 475 -28.75 -22.36 6.33
C GLN A 475 -30.09 -21.84 6.90
N ALA A 476 -31.23 -22.44 6.49
CA ALA A 476 -32.54 -22.07 7.03
C ALA A 476 -32.63 -22.32 8.54
N GLU A 477 -32.09 -23.45 9.02
CA GLU A 477 -32.04 -23.78 10.46
C GLU A 477 -31.16 -22.81 11.25
N GLN A 478 -30.02 -22.37 10.70
CA GLN A 478 -29.18 -21.33 11.30
C GLN A 478 -29.93 -19.99 11.41
N THR A 479 -30.59 -19.53 10.34
CA THR A 479 -31.41 -18.30 10.42
C THR A 479 -32.51 -18.41 11.47
N ARG A 480 -33.16 -19.57 11.60
CA ARG A 480 -34.18 -19.79 12.63
C ARG A 480 -33.60 -19.69 14.05
N LYS A 481 -32.46 -20.35 14.32
CA LYS A 481 -31.78 -20.28 15.63
C LYS A 481 -31.33 -18.86 15.99
N SER A 482 -30.93 -18.05 15.00
CA SER A 482 -30.60 -16.62 15.22
C SER A 482 -31.82 -15.72 15.48
N LEU A 483 -33.03 -16.14 15.10
CA LEU A 483 -34.28 -15.42 15.37
C LEU A 483 -34.90 -15.78 16.73
N GLU A 484 -34.62 -16.97 17.25
CA GLU A 484 -35.15 -17.46 18.53
C GLU A 484 -34.30 -17.00 19.74
N THR A 485 -33.07 -16.53 19.53
CA THR A 485 -32.12 -16.12 20.61
C THR A 485 -32.26 -14.72 21.25
N PRO A 486 -32.89 -13.68 20.67
CA PRO A 486 -32.87 -12.33 21.25
C PRO A 486 -33.49 -12.17 22.65
N TRP A 487 -34.42 -13.04 23.04
CA TRP A 487 -35.29 -12.82 24.21
C TRP A 487 -34.84 -13.52 25.51
N GLN A 488 -33.79 -14.33 25.48
CA GLN A 488 -33.31 -15.04 26.68
C GLN A 488 -32.14 -14.33 27.39
N ALA A 489 -31.30 -13.60 26.66
CA ALA A 489 -30.15 -12.89 27.25
C ALA A 489 -30.56 -11.78 28.22
N GLN A 490 -31.72 -11.13 28.00
CA GLN A 490 -32.18 -9.97 28.77
C GLN A 490 -32.98 -10.36 30.04
N ARG A 491 -32.63 -11.47 30.70
CA ARG A 491 -33.32 -11.94 31.91
C ARG A 491 -32.43 -12.55 32.98
N GLN A 492 -31.11 -12.46 32.82
CA GLN A 492 -30.14 -13.15 33.67
C GLN A 492 -29.21 -12.19 34.44
N ASP A 493 -29.21 -10.90 34.12
CA ASP A 493 -28.37 -9.87 34.77
C ASP A 493 -29.04 -9.22 36.01
N ASP A 494 -30.34 -9.43 36.24
CA ASP A 494 -31.14 -8.81 37.31
C ASP A 494 -31.35 -9.72 38.56
N ALA A 495 -30.70 -10.89 38.63
CA ALA A 495 -31.04 -11.94 39.59
C ALA A 495 -30.06 -12.12 40.78
N ASP A 496 -28.79 -11.77 40.63
CA ASP A 496 -27.72 -12.12 41.60
C ASP A 496 -27.31 -10.93 42.49
N LEU A 497 -28.18 -10.52 43.42
CA LEU A 497 -27.82 -9.61 44.52
C LEU A 497 -28.64 -9.91 45.79
N PHE A 498 -27.95 -10.18 46.91
CA PHE A 498 -28.45 -10.83 48.16
C PHE A 498 -28.82 -12.32 47.95
N ASP A 499 -28.35 -13.27 48.76
CA ASP A 499 -28.28 -13.27 50.24
C ASP A 499 -26.96 -13.89 50.79
N PRO A 500 -26.61 -13.75 52.10
CA PRO A 500 -25.38 -14.27 52.69
C PRO A 500 -25.57 -15.46 53.68
N HIS A 501 -24.44 -15.96 54.20
CA HIS A 501 -24.22 -16.82 55.39
C HIS A 501 -24.23 -18.37 55.29
N ASP A 502 -23.18 -18.92 55.92
CA ASP A 502 -23.07 -20.15 56.74
C ASP A 502 -23.01 -21.59 56.14
N ASN A 503 -21.76 -22.09 56.16
CA ASN A 503 -21.29 -23.31 56.87
C ASN A 503 -21.28 -24.73 56.24
N GLU A 504 -20.34 -25.51 56.80
CA GLU A 504 -20.22 -26.98 56.86
C GLU A 504 -19.74 -27.78 55.60
N GLU A 505 -18.41 -27.80 55.44
CA GLU A 505 -17.63 -29.05 55.24
C GLU A 505 -17.78 -30.02 56.45
N PRO A 506 -17.35 -31.30 56.37
CA PRO A 506 -17.20 -32.19 55.20
C PRO A 506 -17.72 -33.63 55.46
N THR A 507 -17.73 -34.50 54.43
CA THR A 507 -17.57 -35.96 54.59
C THR A 507 -16.92 -36.61 53.37
N ASP A 508 -16.00 -37.54 53.62
CA ASP A 508 -15.40 -38.48 52.67
C ASP A 508 -16.20 -39.82 52.60
N ASP A 509 -15.66 -40.75 51.80
CA ASP A 509 -15.84 -42.21 51.76
C ASP A 509 -16.99 -42.86 50.96
N ASP A 510 -16.53 -43.73 50.05
CA ASP A 510 -17.10 -44.99 49.53
C ASP A 510 -18.57 -45.10 49.05
N HIS A 511 -18.73 -45.45 47.76
CA HIS A 511 -18.76 -46.87 47.38
C HIS A 511 -18.70 -47.09 45.84
N ALA A 512 -18.19 -48.26 45.43
CA ALA A 512 -18.27 -48.81 44.07
C ALA A 512 -19.21 -50.04 44.01
N GLN A 513 -19.46 -50.57 42.79
CA GLN A 513 -20.36 -51.71 42.42
C GLN A 513 -21.83 -51.33 42.13
N LEU A 514 -22.60 -52.00 41.24
CA LEU A 514 -22.34 -52.80 40.01
C LEU A 514 -23.71 -53.05 39.28
N PHE A 515 -23.71 -53.62 38.05
CA PHE A 515 -24.90 -54.01 37.24
C PHE A 515 -25.80 -52.83 36.74
N GLN A 516 -26.70 -52.94 35.75
CA GLN A 516 -27.05 -53.93 34.70
C GLN A 516 -27.59 -53.10 33.49
N GLU A 517 -27.27 -53.29 32.21
CA GLU A 517 -27.53 -54.41 31.28
C GLU A 517 -29.03 -54.67 30.97
N GLU A 518 -29.52 -54.14 29.84
CA GLU A 518 -30.62 -54.58 28.92
C GLU A 518 -30.92 -53.40 27.94
N ALA A 519 -31.47 -53.51 26.72
CA ALA A 519 -31.50 -54.56 25.68
C ALA A 519 -31.93 -53.95 24.30
N ALA A 520 -31.86 -54.75 23.23
CA ALA A 520 -32.18 -54.49 21.79
C ALA A 520 -33.58 -53.84 21.49
N VAL A 521 -33.98 -53.38 20.29
CA VAL A 521 -33.96 -53.91 18.88
C VAL A 521 -34.08 -52.72 17.88
N SER A 522 -33.55 -52.63 16.64
CA SER A 522 -32.93 -53.55 15.64
C SER A 522 -33.80 -54.07 14.46
N VAL A 523 -34.30 -53.18 13.58
CA VAL A 523 -34.90 -53.47 12.24
C VAL A 523 -34.32 -52.44 11.23
N VAL A 524 -33.51 -52.73 10.19
CA VAL A 524 -33.59 -53.65 9.02
C VAL A 524 -34.54 -53.11 7.92
N ALA A 525 -34.21 -52.95 6.64
CA ALA A 525 -32.95 -53.02 5.87
C ALA A 525 -32.82 -51.71 5.02
N ASP A 526 -32.13 -51.53 3.89
CA ASP A 526 -31.33 -52.35 2.95
C ASP A 526 -30.33 -51.36 2.23
N ALA A 527 -29.52 -51.62 1.19
CA ALA A 527 -29.38 -52.73 0.23
C ALA A 527 -27.93 -52.88 -0.28
N THR A 528 -27.73 -53.66 -1.36
CA THR A 528 -26.42 -54.01 -1.93
C THR A 528 -26.00 -53.20 -3.17
N THR A 529 -24.69 -52.91 -3.29
CA THR A 529 -23.80 -53.30 -4.42
C THR A 529 -22.47 -52.51 -4.36
N GLY A 530 -21.29 -53.09 -4.56
CA GLY A 530 -20.93 -54.51 -4.62
C GLY A 530 -19.40 -54.70 -4.57
N LEU A 531 -18.87 -55.36 -3.54
CA LEU A 531 -17.43 -55.63 -3.37
C LEU A 531 -17.16 -57.14 -3.38
N GLY A 532 -16.62 -57.65 -4.50
CA GLY A 532 -16.33 -59.07 -4.72
C GLY A 532 -15.07 -59.56 -4.01
N SER A 533 -15.06 -59.59 -2.67
CA SER A 533 -13.94 -60.09 -1.86
C SER A 533 -13.94 -61.63 -1.73
N ASN A 534 -13.64 -62.33 -2.82
CA ASN A 534 -13.49 -63.79 -2.80
C ASN A 534 -12.17 -64.22 -2.14
N ILE A 535 -12.20 -64.45 -0.82
CA ILE A 535 -11.15 -65.19 -0.11
C ILE A 535 -11.30 -66.68 -0.41
N ALA A 536 -10.86 -67.08 -1.61
CA ALA A 536 -10.59 -68.48 -1.91
C ALA A 536 -9.25 -68.89 -1.26
N LYS A 537 -9.22 -70.05 -0.61
CA LYS A 537 -7.96 -70.69 -0.21
C LYS A 537 -7.26 -71.22 -1.45
N SER A 538 -6.40 -70.40 -2.05
CA SER A 538 -5.35 -70.91 -2.94
C SER A 538 -4.12 -71.22 -2.11
N GLU A 539 -3.59 -72.43 -2.27
CA GLU A 539 -2.23 -72.73 -1.81
C GLU A 539 -1.20 -72.08 -2.74
N ALA A 540 0.02 -71.91 -2.21
CA ALA A 540 1.28 -71.69 -2.92
C ALA A 540 1.26 -70.95 -4.27
N ASP A 541 1.21 -69.62 -4.22
CA ASP A 541 1.93 -68.78 -5.19
C ASP A 541 2.61 -67.62 -4.42
N PRO A 542 3.96 -67.50 -4.42
CA PRO A 542 4.69 -66.51 -3.61
C PRO A 542 4.64 -65.11 -4.24
N ALA A 543 3.44 -64.61 -4.52
CA ALA A 543 3.19 -63.30 -5.08
C ALA A 543 3.76 -62.19 -4.18
N LEU A 544 4.89 -61.64 -4.60
CA LEU A 544 5.75 -60.74 -3.84
C LEU A 544 5.02 -59.44 -3.50
N ARG A 545 4.59 -59.31 -2.24
CA ARG A 545 3.80 -58.15 -1.78
C ARG A 545 4.71 -56.94 -1.55
N VAL A 546 4.56 -55.96 -2.43
CA VAL A 546 5.19 -54.64 -2.33
C VAL A 546 4.20 -53.63 -1.76
N ARG A 547 4.58 -52.85 -0.74
CA ARG A 547 3.87 -51.64 -0.35
C ARG A 547 4.55 -50.42 -0.98
N PRO A 548 3.89 -49.66 -1.87
CA PRO A 548 4.39 -48.36 -2.31
C PRO A 548 4.39 -47.37 -1.15
N ALA A 549 4.98 -46.19 -1.36
CA ALA A 549 4.86 -45.10 -0.41
C ALA A 549 3.38 -44.69 -0.26
N GLN A 550 2.86 -44.68 0.98
CA GLN A 550 1.46 -44.38 1.26
C GLN A 550 1.31 -42.98 1.87
N PRO A 551 0.53 -42.06 1.26
CA PRO A 551 0.22 -40.77 1.85
C PRO A 551 -0.63 -40.93 3.12
N GLY A 552 -0.44 -40.05 4.10
CA GLY A 552 -1.26 -39.98 5.31
C GLY A 552 -1.06 -41.13 6.31
N GLY A 553 -0.23 -42.13 5.99
CA GLY A 553 0.06 -43.24 6.92
C GLY A 553 0.79 -42.81 8.20
N THR A 554 1.44 -41.63 8.21
CA THR A 554 2.01 -41.01 9.41
C THR A 554 0.98 -40.21 10.23
N SER A 555 -0.23 -39.95 9.72
CA SER A 555 -1.28 -39.25 10.47
C SER A 555 -1.81 -40.07 11.65
N ALA A 556 -1.86 -41.40 11.51
CA ALA A 556 -2.17 -42.31 12.63
C ALA A 556 -1.04 -42.38 13.69
N SER A 557 0.18 -41.94 13.33
CA SER A 557 1.27 -41.74 14.29
C SER A 557 1.12 -40.40 15.02
N ARG A 558 0.66 -39.35 14.34
CA ARG A 558 0.41 -38.02 14.92
C ARG A 558 -0.77 -37.97 15.90
N SER A 559 -1.66 -38.97 15.88
CA SER A 559 -2.70 -39.15 16.91
C SER A 559 -2.18 -39.82 18.20
N ILE A 560 -0.93 -40.29 18.23
CA ILE A 560 -0.26 -40.70 19.47
C ILE A 560 0.43 -39.44 20.03
N GLY A 561 0.02 -39.01 21.23
CA GLY A 561 0.64 -37.85 21.88
C GLY A 561 2.14 -38.06 22.09
N LEU A 562 2.93 -36.98 21.91
CA LEU A 562 4.37 -37.02 22.08
C LEU A 562 4.75 -37.53 23.48
N TYR A 563 5.66 -38.51 23.53
CA TYR A 563 6.16 -39.11 24.78
C TYR A 563 6.88 -38.12 25.71
N SER A 564 7.29 -36.95 25.21
CA SER A 564 7.83 -35.83 25.98
C SER A 564 7.63 -34.52 25.21
N PRO A 565 7.36 -33.37 25.88
CA PRO A 565 7.37 -32.06 25.23
C PRO A 565 8.72 -31.69 24.63
N THR A 566 9.82 -32.30 25.09
CA THR A 566 11.17 -32.10 24.50
C THR A 566 11.31 -32.68 23.08
N LEU A 567 10.31 -33.43 22.60
CA LEU A 567 10.29 -34.03 21.26
C LEU A 567 9.38 -33.26 20.28
N ALA A 568 8.87 -32.08 20.67
CA ALA A 568 8.03 -31.24 19.81
C ALA A 568 8.76 -30.81 18.52
N GLU A 569 10.05 -30.48 18.64
CA GLU A 569 10.91 -30.16 17.50
C GLU A 569 11.21 -31.38 16.59
N GLU A 570 11.14 -32.60 17.12
CA GLU A 570 11.32 -33.81 16.29
C GLU A 570 10.11 -34.12 15.40
N ASP A 571 8.92 -33.61 15.72
CA ASP A 571 7.72 -33.72 14.89
C ASP A 571 7.73 -32.72 13.72
N GLU A 572 8.51 -31.63 13.84
CA GLU A 572 8.72 -30.67 12.76
C GLU A 572 9.51 -31.31 11.61
N GLY A 573 9.04 -31.10 10.37
CA GLY A 573 9.64 -31.71 9.18
C GLY A 573 9.36 -33.21 8.96
N ARG A 574 8.64 -33.93 9.85
CA ARG A 574 8.33 -35.35 9.63
C ARG A 574 7.49 -35.57 8.35
N PRO A 575 7.88 -36.51 7.47
CA PRO A 575 7.25 -36.70 6.17
C PRO A 575 5.79 -37.18 6.27
N SER A 576 4.96 -36.71 5.34
CA SER A 576 3.54 -37.07 5.21
C SER A 576 3.29 -38.40 4.47
N TYR A 577 4.34 -39.16 4.18
CA TYR A 577 4.32 -40.43 3.45
C TYR A 577 5.10 -41.49 4.21
N LEU A 578 4.56 -42.72 4.25
CA LEU A 578 5.33 -43.89 4.70
C LEU A 578 6.34 -44.31 3.63
N ALA A 579 7.50 -44.83 4.05
CA ALA A 579 8.51 -45.37 3.15
C ALA A 579 8.02 -46.63 2.39
N PRO A 580 8.43 -46.82 1.13
CA PRO A 580 8.12 -48.04 0.37
C PRO A 580 8.81 -49.26 1.00
N SER A 581 8.15 -50.42 0.99
CA SER A 581 8.61 -51.63 1.68
C SER A 581 8.21 -52.92 0.97
N PHE A 582 8.98 -53.99 1.20
CA PHE A 582 8.68 -55.35 0.74
C PHE A 582 8.28 -56.25 1.90
N PHE A 583 7.50 -57.28 1.61
CA PHE A 583 7.19 -58.36 2.56
C PHE A 583 8.00 -59.61 2.23
N GLY A 584 8.61 -60.20 3.27
CA GLY A 584 9.46 -61.38 3.15
C GLY A 584 10.88 -61.10 2.62
N ARG A 585 11.66 -62.18 2.51
CA ARG A 585 12.94 -62.20 1.78
C ARG A 585 12.66 -62.74 0.37
N ASN A 586 13.20 -62.08 -0.64
CA ASN A 586 12.93 -62.39 -2.04
C ASN A 586 14.23 -62.25 -2.86
N ASP A 587 14.36 -63.03 -3.93
CA ASP A 587 15.59 -63.04 -4.74
C ASP A 587 15.76 -61.76 -5.58
N ALA A 588 17.03 -61.43 -5.85
CA ALA A 588 17.42 -60.20 -6.53
C ALA A 588 16.91 -60.06 -7.96
N ASN A 589 16.44 -61.13 -8.60
CA ASN A 589 15.80 -61.09 -9.92
C ASN A 589 14.32 -60.70 -9.82
N VAL A 590 13.55 -61.35 -8.95
CA VAL A 590 12.13 -61.02 -8.70
C VAL A 590 12.00 -59.56 -8.23
N LEU A 591 12.93 -59.11 -7.38
CA LEU A 591 13.01 -57.71 -6.93
C LEU A 591 13.35 -56.69 -8.04
N ARG A 592 13.80 -57.12 -9.23
CA ARG A 592 14.03 -56.25 -10.41
C ARG A 592 12.85 -56.22 -11.37
N GLU A 593 12.02 -57.26 -11.36
CA GLU A 593 10.85 -57.40 -12.24
C GLU A 593 9.68 -56.50 -11.79
N HIS A 594 9.66 -56.08 -10.51
CA HIS A 594 8.70 -55.10 -10.02
C HIS A 594 9.01 -53.65 -10.43
N ALA A 595 7.99 -52.95 -10.92
CA ALA A 595 8.04 -51.55 -11.32
C ALA A 595 8.26 -50.53 -10.16
N LEU A 596 8.40 -50.99 -8.91
CA LEU A 596 8.70 -50.14 -7.76
C LEU A 596 10.18 -50.22 -7.39
N VAL A 597 10.92 -49.14 -7.68
CA VAL A 597 12.31 -48.99 -7.22
C VAL A 597 12.29 -48.76 -5.71
N VAL A 598 12.83 -49.70 -4.92
CA VAL A 598 12.96 -49.58 -3.45
C VAL A 598 14.39 -49.21 -3.03
N ASN A 599 15.36 -49.26 -3.94
CA ASN A 599 16.69 -48.70 -3.71
C ASN A 599 16.60 -47.16 -3.62
N ALA A 600 16.82 -46.61 -2.41
CA ALA A 600 16.68 -45.19 -2.13
C ALA A 600 17.65 -44.29 -2.93
N ASP A 601 18.88 -44.74 -3.16
CA ASP A 601 19.86 -44.03 -4.01
C ASP A 601 19.37 -43.93 -5.46
N LYS A 602 18.76 -44.99 -6.00
CA LYS A 602 18.11 -44.94 -7.32
C LYS A 602 16.86 -44.05 -7.32
N LEU A 603 16.03 -44.06 -6.28
CA LEU A 603 14.90 -43.13 -6.17
C LEU A 603 15.34 -41.65 -6.16
N ALA A 604 16.44 -41.35 -5.47
CA ALA A 604 17.01 -40.00 -5.41
C ALA A 604 17.65 -39.56 -6.74
N ARG A 605 18.37 -40.47 -7.43
CA ARG A 605 19.03 -40.18 -8.72
C ARG A 605 18.07 -40.08 -9.91
N TYR A 606 16.93 -40.77 -9.87
CA TYR A 606 15.97 -40.84 -10.97
C TYR A 606 14.59 -40.30 -10.56
N PRO A 607 14.47 -38.99 -10.26
CA PRO A 607 13.19 -38.37 -9.94
C PRO A 607 12.23 -38.44 -11.13
N ARG A 608 10.94 -38.60 -10.87
CA ARG A 608 9.88 -38.63 -11.90
C ARG A 608 9.52 -37.22 -12.38
N THR A 609 10.50 -36.51 -12.93
CA THR A 609 10.31 -35.19 -13.56
C THR A 609 9.62 -35.30 -14.93
N ARG A 610 8.91 -34.24 -15.33
CA ARG A 610 8.46 -34.08 -16.72
C ARG A 610 9.63 -33.55 -17.56
N SER A 611 9.93 -34.18 -18.69
CA SER A 611 11.04 -33.79 -19.58
C SER A 611 10.72 -32.57 -20.45
N HIS A 612 9.44 -32.27 -20.67
CA HIS A 612 9.01 -31.07 -21.40
C HIS A 612 8.97 -29.85 -20.49
N LEU A 613 9.38 -28.70 -21.02
CA LEU A 613 9.21 -27.41 -20.34
C LEU A 613 7.72 -27.10 -20.13
N PRO A 614 7.36 -26.42 -19.02
CA PRO A 614 5.98 -25.99 -18.78
C PRO A 614 5.51 -25.04 -19.89
N ARG A 615 4.39 -25.35 -20.55
CA ARG A 615 3.74 -24.42 -21.47
C ARG A 615 3.09 -23.29 -20.67
N LEU A 616 3.52 -22.06 -20.92
CA LEU A 616 2.96 -20.83 -20.38
C LEU A 616 2.10 -20.13 -21.45
N PRO A 617 1.02 -19.43 -21.07
CA PRO A 617 0.32 -18.50 -21.96
C PRO A 617 1.23 -17.33 -22.37
N PRO A 618 0.88 -16.53 -23.41
CA PRO A 618 1.60 -15.31 -23.79
C PRO A 618 1.68 -14.29 -22.64
N ILE A 619 2.50 -13.24 -22.81
CA ILE A 619 2.60 -12.16 -21.82
C ILE A 619 1.36 -11.26 -21.92
N ASP A 620 0.77 -10.90 -20.78
CA ASP A 620 -0.29 -9.92 -20.72
C ASP A 620 0.30 -8.51 -20.58
N TYR A 621 0.64 -7.91 -21.73
CA TYR A 621 1.23 -6.57 -21.84
C TYR A 621 0.37 -5.47 -21.20
N GLU A 622 -0.96 -5.61 -21.25
CA GLU A 622 -1.88 -4.68 -20.61
C GLU A 622 -1.86 -4.83 -19.09
N LEU A 623 -1.86 -6.05 -18.55
CA LEU A 623 -1.73 -6.26 -17.10
C LEU A 623 -0.37 -5.77 -16.58
N PHE A 624 0.70 -5.93 -17.35
CA PHE A 624 2.02 -5.39 -17.04
C PHE A 624 2.00 -3.85 -16.94
N ASP A 625 1.56 -3.17 -18.01
CA ASP A 625 1.44 -1.70 -18.09
C ASP A 625 0.55 -1.13 -16.96
N LEU A 626 -0.61 -1.74 -16.69
CA LEU A 626 -1.51 -1.34 -15.61
C LEU A 626 -0.86 -1.49 -14.21
N CYS A 627 -0.23 -2.62 -13.92
CA CYS A 627 0.44 -2.85 -12.62
C CYS A 627 1.68 -1.96 -12.43
N VAL A 628 2.43 -1.66 -13.50
CA VAL A 628 3.59 -0.76 -13.43
C VAL A 628 3.16 0.69 -13.24
N ARG A 629 2.16 1.20 -14.01
CA ARG A 629 1.65 2.57 -13.87
C ARG A 629 1.02 2.86 -12.51
N LEU A 630 0.34 1.88 -11.92
CA LEU A 630 -0.34 2.02 -10.63
C LEU A 630 0.52 1.65 -9.41
N GLY A 631 1.69 1.04 -9.60
CA GLY A 631 2.52 0.48 -8.52
C GLY A 631 1.93 -0.76 -7.83
N VAL A 632 0.72 -1.18 -8.18
CA VAL A 632 -0.01 -2.27 -7.51
C VAL A 632 0.53 -3.63 -7.97
N GLY A 633 1.21 -4.34 -7.07
CA GLY A 633 1.84 -5.63 -7.37
C GLY A 633 3.10 -5.54 -8.22
N HIS A 634 3.75 -4.36 -8.29
CA HIS A 634 4.90 -4.08 -9.14
C HIS A 634 6.02 -5.14 -9.04
N GLU A 635 6.48 -5.47 -7.82
CA GLU A 635 7.54 -6.48 -7.61
C GLU A 635 7.17 -7.85 -8.20
N VAL A 636 5.89 -8.22 -8.09
CA VAL A 636 5.37 -9.53 -8.52
C VAL A 636 5.21 -9.58 -10.04
N VAL A 637 4.72 -8.51 -10.66
CA VAL A 637 4.61 -8.45 -12.13
C VAL A 637 5.98 -8.38 -12.78
N MET A 638 6.94 -7.67 -12.18
CA MET A 638 8.34 -7.65 -12.61
C MET A 638 8.99 -9.03 -12.45
N HIS A 639 8.81 -9.71 -11.31
CA HIS A 639 9.33 -11.06 -11.09
C HIS A 639 8.84 -12.06 -12.16
N TYR A 640 7.55 -12.05 -12.49
CA TYR A 640 6.99 -13.00 -13.47
C TYR A 640 7.23 -12.62 -14.93
N TYR A 641 7.16 -11.33 -15.30
CA TYR A 641 7.15 -10.92 -16.71
C TYR A 641 8.44 -10.26 -17.21
N TYR A 642 9.26 -9.58 -16.38
CA TYR A 642 10.43 -8.82 -16.87
C TYR A 642 11.39 -9.68 -17.71
N GLN A 643 11.79 -10.84 -17.19
CA GLN A 643 12.67 -11.78 -17.91
C GLN A 643 12.01 -12.48 -19.11
N ARG A 644 10.68 -12.44 -19.22
CA ARG A 644 9.95 -12.93 -20.39
C ARG A 644 9.91 -11.85 -21.48
N LEU A 645 9.54 -10.62 -21.10
CA LEU A 645 9.51 -9.43 -21.96
C LEU A 645 10.84 -9.23 -22.68
N LEU A 646 11.95 -9.20 -21.95
CA LEU A 646 13.30 -9.05 -22.51
C LEU A 646 13.64 -10.12 -23.56
N ARG A 647 13.18 -11.36 -23.38
CA ARG A 647 13.46 -12.47 -24.31
C ARG A 647 12.63 -12.35 -25.58
N GLU A 648 11.37 -11.93 -25.45
CA GLU A 648 10.45 -11.78 -26.56
C GLU A 648 10.83 -10.58 -27.45
N TRP A 649 11.14 -9.44 -26.83
CA TRP A 649 11.60 -8.24 -27.54
C TRP A 649 12.99 -8.42 -28.18
N ARG A 650 13.92 -9.14 -27.53
CA ARG A 650 15.19 -9.54 -28.18
C ARG A 650 14.99 -10.47 -29.38
N GLN A 651 14.01 -11.38 -29.34
CA GLN A 651 13.70 -12.26 -30.47
C GLN A 651 13.05 -11.48 -31.63
N GLU A 652 12.15 -10.55 -31.34
CA GLU A 652 11.56 -9.67 -32.36
C GLU A 652 12.63 -8.76 -33.00
N LEU A 653 13.54 -8.16 -32.21
CA LEU A 653 14.64 -7.35 -32.73
C LEU A 653 15.55 -8.14 -33.69
N LEU A 654 15.94 -9.36 -33.30
CA LEU A 654 16.72 -10.26 -34.17
C LEU A 654 15.94 -10.70 -35.41
N GLN A 655 14.62 -10.87 -35.30
CA GLN A 655 13.76 -11.20 -36.45
C GLN A 655 13.70 -10.03 -37.45
N LEU A 656 13.54 -8.79 -36.98
CA LEU A 656 13.56 -7.58 -37.83
C LEU A 656 14.92 -7.40 -38.53
N GLN A 657 16.03 -7.48 -37.77
CA GLN A 657 17.39 -7.34 -38.32
C GLN A 657 17.74 -8.44 -39.35
N ASN A 658 17.21 -9.65 -39.19
CA ASN A 658 17.39 -10.72 -40.17
C ASN A 658 16.47 -10.58 -41.40
N GLN A 659 15.26 -10.02 -41.24
CA GLN A 659 14.40 -9.68 -42.39
C GLN A 659 15.07 -8.65 -43.29
N GLY A 660 15.65 -7.58 -42.73
CA GLY A 660 16.38 -6.56 -43.50
C GLY A 660 17.57 -7.13 -44.27
N LYS A 661 18.37 -8.00 -43.65
CA LYS A 661 19.51 -8.67 -44.30
C LYS A 661 19.08 -9.59 -45.45
N ASN A 662 18.05 -10.41 -45.24
CA ASN A 662 17.62 -11.38 -46.26
C ASN A 662 16.94 -10.70 -47.47
N ARG A 663 16.25 -9.56 -47.26
CA ARG A 663 15.63 -8.74 -48.33
C ARG A 663 16.65 -8.26 -49.36
N ALA A 664 17.93 -8.18 -49.01
CA ALA A 664 19.03 -7.78 -49.90
C ALA A 664 19.69 -8.94 -50.68
N VAL A 665 19.35 -10.21 -50.38
CA VAL A 665 20.04 -11.38 -50.94
C VAL A 665 19.13 -12.23 -51.85
N GLU A 666 17.86 -12.40 -51.49
CA GLU A 666 16.94 -13.26 -52.25
C GLU A 666 15.65 -12.52 -52.65
N GLY A 667 15.49 -12.28 -53.95
CA GLY A 667 14.22 -11.88 -54.52
C GLY A 667 13.26 -13.07 -54.64
N ALA A 668 12.01 -12.87 -54.24
CA ALA A 668 10.86 -13.75 -54.44
C ALA A 668 10.80 -15.08 -53.64
N ALA A 669 10.61 -14.98 -52.32
CA ALA A 669 9.88 -16.00 -51.55
C ALA A 669 9.01 -15.33 -50.46
N ASN A 670 7.70 -15.15 -50.71
CA ASN A 670 6.78 -14.44 -49.83
C ASN A 670 6.32 -15.26 -48.59
N THR A 671 7.25 -15.88 -47.87
CA THR A 671 6.98 -16.34 -46.49
C THR A 671 7.00 -15.13 -45.55
N THR A 672 5.86 -14.44 -45.45
CA THR A 672 5.64 -13.38 -44.47
C THR A 672 5.62 -13.96 -43.05
N SER A 673 6.81 -14.12 -42.46
CA SER A 673 6.99 -14.50 -41.06
C SER A 673 6.33 -13.45 -40.17
N SER A 674 5.10 -13.72 -39.74
CA SER A 674 4.31 -12.80 -38.93
C SER A 674 5.09 -12.42 -37.68
N SER A 675 5.11 -11.12 -37.38
CA SER A 675 5.59 -10.59 -36.10
C SER A 675 4.94 -11.34 -34.94
N ARG A 676 5.69 -11.53 -33.84
CA ARG A 676 5.13 -12.11 -32.62
C ARG A 676 4.48 -11.07 -31.73
N LEU A 677 5.04 -9.85 -31.71
CA LEU A 677 4.50 -8.73 -30.93
C LEU A 677 3.44 -7.97 -31.72
N HIS A 678 2.24 -7.83 -31.15
CA HIS A 678 1.17 -7.04 -31.74
C HIS A 678 1.49 -5.55 -31.69
N ASP A 679 1.01 -4.77 -32.67
CA ASP A 679 1.35 -3.35 -32.77
C ASP A 679 0.80 -2.52 -31.60
N ASP A 680 -0.37 -2.89 -31.06
CA ASP A 680 -0.92 -2.28 -29.84
C ASP A 680 -0.04 -2.52 -28.61
N ASP A 681 0.57 -3.70 -28.48
CA ASP A 681 1.49 -4.02 -27.37
C ASP A 681 2.82 -3.29 -27.52
N VAL A 682 3.31 -3.12 -28.76
CA VAL A 682 4.49 -2.29 -29.03
C VAL A 682 4.20 -0.83 -28.67
N GLN A 683 3.08 -0.28 -29.13
CA GLN A 683 2.70 1.10 -28.81
C GLN A 683 2.43 1.31 -27.32
N ARG A 684 1.89 0.30 -26.61
CA ARG A 684 1.75 0.32 -25.16
C ARG A 684 3.11 0.37 -24.45
N MET A 685 4.03 -0.52 -24.80
CA MET A 685 5.37 -0.54 -24.20
C MET A 685 6.17 0.74 -24.50
N VAL A 686 6.02 1.33 -25.68
CA VAL A 686 6.63 2.62 -26.03
C VAL A 686 6.06 3.77 -25.20
N ARG A 687 4.74 3.80 -24.95
CA ARG A 687 4.13 4.77 -24.01
C ARG A 687 4.58 4.57 -22.57
N LEU A 688 4.82 3.33 -22.15
CA LEU A 688 5.32 3.00 -20.81
C LEU A 688 6.79 3.42 -20.62
N VAL A 689 7.63 3.16 -21.62
CA VAL A 689 9.06 3.52 -21.64
C VAL A 689 9.30 5.02 -21.76
N ARG A 690 8.40 5.76 -22.44
CA ARG A 690 8.47 7.21 -22.60
C ARG A 690 7.72 8.00 -21.51
N ASP A 691 7.16 7.35 -20.49
CA ASP A 691 6.48 8.05 -19.40
C ASP A 691 7.50 8.60 -18.38
N SER A 692 7.63 9.92 -18.34
CA SER A 692 8.58 10.61 -17.44
C SER A 692 8.23 10.51 -15.95
N SER A 693 7.06 9.96 -15.58
CA SER A 693 6.75 9.64 -14.18
C SER A 693 7.25 8.27 -13.73
N LEU A 694 7.88 7.47 -14.59
CA LEU A 694 8.24 6.10 -14.30
C LEU A 694 9.74 5.87 -14.56
N GLN A 695 10.39 5.08 -13.69
CA GLN A 695 11.75 4.59 -13.93
C GLN A 695 11.67 3.17 -14.47
N VAL A 696 11.80 3.04 -15.79
CA VAL A 696 11.90 1.74 -16.49
C VAL A 696 13.38 1.38 -16.65
N PRO A 697 13.82 0.12 -16.43
CA PRO A 697 15.23 -0.27 -16.59
C PRO A 697 15.76 0.01 -18.00
N ASP A 698 16.98 0.56 -18.09
CA ASP A 698 17.59 1.03 -19.34
C ASP A 698 17.68 -0.08 -20.42
N GLU A 699 17.92 -1.33 -20.00
CA GLU A 699 17.90 -2.52 -20.85
C GLU A 699 16.56 -2.70 -21.60
N LEU A 700 15.45 -2.53 -20.88
CA LEU A 700 14.10 -2.66 -21.45
C LEU A 700 13.74 -1.43 -22.28
N ARG A 701 14.14 -0.23 -21.83
CA ARG A 701 13.97 1.00 -22.59
C ARG A 701 14.62 0.92 -23.96
N PHE A 702 15.91 0.61 -24.01
CA PHE A 702 16.68 0.50 -25.25
C PHE A 702 16.06 -0.52 -26.22
N LEU A 703 15.74 -1.72 -25.75
CA LEU A 703 15.11 -2.76 -26.57
C LEU A 703 13.74 -2.33 -27.13
N VAL A 704 12.97 -1.51 -26.41
CA VAL A 704 11.67 -1.02 -26.86
C VAL A 704 11.81 0.12 -27.88
N GLU A 705 12.77 1.04 -27.66
CA GLU A 705 13.05 2.14 -28.59
C GLU A 705 13.60 1.62 -29.94
N GLU A 706 14.54 0.66 -29.93
CA GLU A 706 15.11 0.02 -31.14
C GLU A 706 14.07 -0.77 -31.95
N VAL A 707 13.25 -1.61 -31.30
CA VAL A 707 12.21 -2.39 -32.00
C VAL A 707 11.13 -1.48 -32.59
N HIS A 708 10.80 -0.37 -31.93
CA HIS A 708 9.90 0.64 -32.49
C HIS A 708 10.53 1.33 -33.71
N GLN A 709 11.80 1.74 -33.64
CA GLN A 709 12.48 2.37 -34.77
C GLN A 709 12.49 1.47 -36.01
N HIS A 710 12.95 0.22 -35.89
CA HIS A 710 12.97 -0.71 -37.03
C HIS A 710 11.56 -1.02 -37.60
N ARG A 711 10.49 -0.91 -36.80
CA ARG A 711 9.12 -0.99 -37.32
C ARG A 711 8.70 0.23 -38.10
N GLU A 712 9.02 1.44 -37.63
CA GLU A 712 8.68 2.68 -38.36
C GLU A 712 9.52 2.86 -39.63
N GLU A 713 10.79 2.45 -39.62
CA GLU A 713 11.63 2.33 -40.82
C GLU A 713 10.97 1.42 -41.84
N LYS A 714 10.64 0.17 -41.46
CA LYS A 714 9.98 -0.81 -42.34
C LYS A 714 8.59 -0.33 -42.82
N ARG A 715 7.80 0.33 -41.96
CA ARG A 715 6.51 0.95 -42.31
C ARG A 715 6.65 2.18 -43.21
N SER A 716 7.86 2.68 -43.42
CA SER A 716 8.17 3.73 -44.40
C SER A 716 8.60 3.07 -45.72
N GLU A 717 9.47 2.06 -45.68
CA GLU A 717 9.82 1.17 -46.82
C GLU A 717 8.63 0.38 -47.42
N GLU A 718 7.48 0.34 -46.74
CA GLU A 718 6.22 -0.28 -47.21
C GLU A 718 5.20 0.77 -47.74
N LYS A 719 5.55 2.07 -47.74
CA LYS A 719 4.74 3.18 -48.27
C LYS A 719 5.36 3.87 -49.50
N GLU A 720 6.66 3.69 -49.71
CA GLU A 720 7.41 4.12 -50.90
C GLU A 720 7.30 3.10 -52.05
#